data_AF-A0A2K3UVJ0-F1
#
_entry.id   AF-A0A2K3UVJ0-F1
#
_cell.length_a   1.000
_cell.length_b   1.000
_cell.length_c   1.000
_cell.angle_alpha   90.00
_cell.angle_beta   90.00
_cell.angle_gamma   90.00
#
_symmetry.space_group_name_H-M   'P 1'
#
loop_
_entity.id
_entity.type
_entity.pdbx_description
1 polymer ?
#
loop_
_entity_poly.entity_id
_entity_poly.type
_entity_poly.pdbx_seq_one_letter_code
_entity_poly.pdbx_strand_id
1 'polypeptide(L)'
;MEGVTFRREKVLLLLAYLCVEGPQVRRRLAELFWPEAANPMNSLAQHLVHLRGLGDVLREDGSRVESRIRCDVCALREAARQGRAADAVREYGGPFLDALTIPLGADLEEWVYDTREAVAREVRGALTALASNAAAHGQGAEAGELAARALTLPGAPPADELELPKLHHLLSLTGHPLAAQVEREARDLGLHLDAAPAPPPAPFVGREAHLETLAHLPPGQVAWISGHAGMGKTALLEALSRTGGWTVLHARSGLPYGTLEPLTRTPPTGAGAALAALRDPRLRVAFDAWDTIDEATQAVIALAARQRPGAAIVVTARLHPPFDVDTHLHLDVLDPHDLRGHPGLFERTEGHPTLVAAALRGQPLDVRQGARVRALPGPIRDTYLMLALQDHPDLRATRKAAGLSADEFALALSHLTQEGLTAEGGHVYAAAAAREQLAQVPVHAKLLHLKLARALPESAAWPDYDAARDLWEDADEERAARAASLRAAALLRRGYPGQAAALLDAFAERPELAVQHAWALLGVGRYSEALRRLETLTPHEQQMVGALVARATALVRMGRNEDAAELAGRVSGSGAEAARAASVLAHAARNRQQWEEARRFSQIAADLWQIEGEDEQRVSELGLVAWARSHLGTAPDEAFREVLPQAERFLNVRGAILLNYAMRLEQTGDTHGAALLLDGAIQDLERAGDLPGHAQALVNRGVLLHLEGQLAQAAALYRQAITRLRGTGSVRTLGLALSNLSEIEGDLSTFEDVLNMLERAGQGELALQIRRNASMTSKPTSAAMHS
;
A
#
# COMPACT_ATOMS: atom_id res chain seq x y z
N MET A 1 -20.61 10.42 61.43
CA MET A 1 -20.91 11.85 61.63
C MET A 1 -20.92 12.52 60.28
N GLU A 2 -22.04 12.47 59.58
CA GLU A 2 -22.23 13.27 58.36
C GLU A 2 -22.95 14.56 58.75
N GLY A 3 -22.40 15.72 58.38
CA GLY A 3 -23.07 17.02 58.52
C GLY A 3 -22.51 18.05 59.52
N VAL A 4 -21.37 17.82 60.19
CA VAL A 4 -20.74 18.82 61.08
C VAL A 4 -19.55 19.48 60.40
N THR A 5 -19.65 20.77 60.10
CA THR A 5 -18.55 21.55 59.49
C THR A 5 -17.56 22.01 60.57
N PHE A 6 -16.43 21.33 60.70
CA PHE A 6 -15.36 21.68 61.63
C PHE A 6 -14.15 22.27 60.89
N ARG A 7 -13.75 23.51 61.21
CA ARG A 7 -12.79 24.32 60.41
C ARG A 7 -11.45 24.62 61.10
N ARG A 8 -11.11 23.93 62.19
CA ARG A 8 -9.85 24.18 62.91
C ARG A 8 -8.74 23.28 62.37
N GLU A 9 -8.01 23.78 61.38
CA GLU A 9 -6.99 23.01 60.63
C GLU A 9 -5.95 22.33 61.53
N LYS A 10 -5.41 23.02 62.53
CA LYS A 10 -4.40 22.44 63.45
C LYS A 10 -4.96 21.29 64.32
N VAL A 11 -6.26 21.33 64.63
CA VAL A 11 -6.95 20.27 65.38
C VAL A 11 -7.23 19.07 64.46
N LEU A 12 -7.59 19.32 63.20
CA LEU A 12 -7.77 18.26 62.20
C LEU A 12 -6.45 17.59 61.82
N LEU A 13 -5.35 18.36 61.73
CA LEU A 13 -4.01 17.83 61.53
C LEU A 13 -3.58 16.91 62.67
N LEU A 14 -3.86 17.29 63.92
CA LEU A 14 -3.61 16.42 65.09
C LEU A 14 -4.37 15.10 64.99
N LEU A 15 -5.63 15.15 64.54
CA LEU A 15 -6.45 13.96 64.36
C LEU A 15 -5.93 13.08 63.22
N ALA A 16 -5.54 13.68 62.09
CA ALA A 16 -4.92 12.97 60.96
C ALA A 16 -3.59 12.31 61.37
N TYR A 17 -2.75 13.02 62.13
CA TYR A 17 -1.52 12.48 62.70
C TYR A 17 -1.78 11.25 63.56
N LEU A 18 -2.75 11.33 64.48
CA LEU A 18 -3.14 10.19 65.33
C LEU A 18 -3.75 9.02 64.55
N CYS A 19 -4.44 9.28 63.43
CA CYS A 19 -4.93 8.21 62.55
C CYS A 19 -3.76 7.46 61.89
N VAL A 20 -2.75 8.18 61.38
CA VAL A 20 -1.63 7.59 60.63
C VAL A 20 -0.60 6.94 61.55
N GLU A 21 -0.23 7.59 62.66
CA GLU A 21 0.82 7.16 63.59
C GLU A 21 0.29 6.26 64.73
N GLY A 22 -1.03 6.13 64.86
CA GLY A 22 -1.67 5.35 65.92
C GLY A 22 -1.53 5.99 67.32
N PRO A 23 -1.58 5.17 68.40
CA PRO A 23 -1.58 5.67 69.78
C PRO A 23 -0.26 6.36 70.19
N GLN A 24 -0.32 7.66 70.49
CA GLN A 24 0.84 8.49 70.81
C GLN A 24 0.84 9.00 72.25
N VAL A 25 2.04 9.25 72.80
CA VAL A 25 2.21 9.81 74.15
C VAL A 25 1.90 11.30 74.14
N ARG A 26 1.11 11.79 75.11
CA ARG A 26 0.69 13.21 75.20
C ARG A 26 1.86 14.18 75.16
N ARG A 27 2.94 13.86 75.88
CA ARG A 27 4.15 14.70 75.92
C ARG A 27 4.75 14.92 74.51
N ARG A 28 4.88 13.84 73.74
CA ARG A 28 5.39 13.90 72.35
C ARG A 28 4.50 14.75 71.46
N LEU A 29 3.17 14.56 71.55
CA LEU A 29 2.21 15.36 70.78
C LEU A 29 2.29 16.84 71.12
N ALA A 30 2.45 17.17 72.41
CA ALA A 30 2.57 18.54 72.87
C ALA A 30 3.84 19.21 72.33
N GLU A 31 4.98 18.54 72.44
CA GLU A 31 6.29 19.01 71.95
C GLU A 31 6.28 19.18 70.42
N LEU A 32 5.69 18.24 69.67
CA LEU A 32 5.64 18.27 68.21
C LEU A 32 4.69 19.35 67.64
N PHE A 33 3.49 19.50 68.20
CA PHE A 33 2.48 20.43 67.67
C PHE A 33 2.63 21.86 68.19
N TRP A 34 3.25 22.06 69.36
CA TRP A 34 3.44 23.37 69.97
C TRP A 34 4.83 23.54 70.60
N PRO A 35 5.93 23.40 69.83
CA PRO A 35 7.29 23.51 70.35
C PRO A 35 7.57 24.87 71.00
N GLU A 36 7.01 25.94 70.43
CA GLU A 36 7.21 27.33 70.88
C GLU A 36 6.23 27.80 71.96
N ALA A 37 5.32 26.94 72.45
CA ALA A 37 4.37 27.36 73.46
C ALA A 37 5.02 27.40 74.85
N ALA A 38 4.71 28.42 75.65
CA ALA A 38 5.18 28.53 77.03
C ALA A 38 4.76 27.32 77.92
N ASN A 39 3.65 26.66 77.58
CA ASN A 39 3.25 25.38 78.16
C ASN A 39 2.58 24.48 77.10
N PRO A 40 3.37 23.66 76.38
CA PRO A 40 2.87 22.85 75.26
C PRO A 40 1.79 21.83 75.68
N MET A 41 1.89 21.28 76.89
CA MET A 41 0.92 20.33 77.43
C MET A 41 -0.47 20.94 77.64
N ASN A 42 -0.52 22.20 78.09
CA ASN A 42 -1.79 22.92 78.22
C ASN A 42 -2.40 23.21 76.83
N SER A 43 -1.57 23.59 75.85
CA SER A 43 -2.00 23.78 74.46
C SER A 43 -2.61 22.49 73.89
N LEU A 44 -1.96 21.34 74.09
CA LEU A 44 -2.51 20.04 73.69
C LEU A 44 -3.86 19.75 74.37
N ALA A 45 -3.97 19.96 75.69
CA ALA A 45 -5.20 19.70 76.42
C ALA A 45 -6.38 20.54 75.87
N GLN A 46 -6.16 21.82 75.55
CA GLN A 46 -7.17 22.68 74.93
C GLN A 46 -7.61 22.17 73.55
N HIS A 47 -6.69 21.69 72.72
CA HIS A 47 -7.01 21.18 71.39
C HIS A 47 -7.73 19.82 71.44
N LEU A 48 -7.41 18.97 72.41
CA LEU A 48 -8.13 17.71 72.67
C LEU A 48 -9.56 17.95 73.18
N VAL A 49 -9.86 19.05 73.89
CA VAL A 49 -11.25 19.43 74.23
C VAL A 49 -12.09 19.60 72.97
N HIS A 50 -11.53 20.24 71.93
CA HIS A 50 -12.24 20.46 70.68
C HIS A 50 -12.54 19.15 69.94
N LEU A 51 -11.64 18.17 70.00
CA LEU A 51 -11.87 16.83 69.45
C LEU A 51 -12.91 16.04 70.26
N ARG A 52 -12.91 16.15 71.60
CA ARG A 52 -13.96 15.55 72.45
C ARG A 52 -15.36 16.05 72.10
N GLY A 53 -15.47 17.31 71.69
CA GLY A 53 -16.73 17.89 71.20
C GLY A 53 -17.28 17.24 69.94
N LEU A 54 -16.47 16.45 69.23
CA LEU A 54 -16.86 15.67 68.05
C LEU A 54 -17.30 14.24 68.43
N GLY A 55 -17.51 13.89 69.70
CA GLY A 55 -17.98 12.56 70.09
C GLY A 55 -16.88 11.51 70.24
N ASP A 56 -17.15 10.25 69.87
CA ASP A 56 -16.24 9.10 70.08
C ASP A 56 -15.11 9.01 69.03
N VAL A 57 -14.40 10.13 68.84
CA VAL A 57 -13.31 10.26 67.85
C VAL A 57 -11.92 9.94 68.43
N LEU A 58 -11.78 9.97 69.75
CA LEU A 58 -10.53 9.73 70.46
C LEU A 58 -10.72 8.74 71.61
N ARG A 59 -9.68 7.95 71.90
CA ARG A 59 -9.52 7.27 73.20
C ARG A 59 -8.30 7.82 73.91
N GLU A 60 -8.49 8.19 75.17
CA GLU A 60 -7.42 8.64 76.04
C GLU A 60 -7.18 7.58 77.13
N ASP A 61 -5.96 7.08 77.22
CA ASP A 61 -5.54 6.06 78.19
C ASP A 61 -4.38 6.61 79.01
N GLY A 62 -4.72 7.42 80.02
CA GLY A 62 -3.79 8.12 80.92
C GLY A 62 -2.77 9.00 80.18
N SER A 63 -1.64 8.39 79.81
CA SER A 63 -0.51 9.03 79.14
C SER A 63 -0.57 9.02 77.61
N ARG A 64 -1.49 8.26 77.00
CA ARG A 64 -1.62 8.11 75.55
C ARG A 64 -2.96 8.60 74.99
N VAL A 65 -2.92 9.04 73.74
CA VAL A 65 -4.09 9.44 72.94
C VAL A 65 -4.06 8.66 71.63
N GLU A 66 -5.20 8.11 71.24
CA GLU A 66 -5.39 7.45 69.93
C GLU A 66 -6.65 7.99 69.24
N SER A 67 -6.67 7.89 67.91
CA SER A 67 -7.87 8.15 67.10
C SER A 67 -8.70 6.88 66.93
N ARG A 68 -10.03 7.03 66.93
CA ARG A 68 -11.01 5.98 66.59
C ARG A 68 -11.64 6.16 65.21
N ILE A 69 -11.25 7.20 64.49
CA ILE A 69 -11.77 7.50 63.16
C ILE A 69 -11.07 6.63 62.13
N ARG A 70 -11.83 6.13 61.14
CA ARG A 70 -11.27 5.51 59.94
C ARG A 70 -10.70 6.58 59.02
N CYS A 71 -9.45 6.40 58.64
CA CYS A 71 -8.75 7.26 57.68
C CYS A 71 -8.53 6.49 56.37
N ASP A 72 -8.71 7.19 55.26
CA ASP A 72 -8.42 6.76 53.89
C ASP A 72 -6.98 6.23 53.74
N VAL A 73 -5.97 6.91 54.30
CA VAL A 73 -4.57 6.45 54.31
C VAL A 73 -4.43 5.09 55.00
N CYS A 74 -5.14 4.86 56.10
CA CYS A 74 -5.13 3.57 56.79
C CYS A 74 -5.82 2.48 55.96
N ALA A 75 -6.94 2.81 55.30
CA ALA A 75 -7.66 1.89 54.42
C ALA A 75 -6.83 1.52 53.18
N LEU A 76 -6.16 2.50 52.59
CA LEU A 76 -5.20 2.35 51.49
C LEU A 76 -4.06 1.42 51.87
N ARG A 77 -3.39 1.69 53.01
CA ARG A 77 -2.29 0.86 53.52
C ARG A 77 -2.71 -0.58 53.81
N GLU A 78 -3.90 -0.77 54.36
CA GLU A 78 -4.46 -2.12 54.58
C GLU A 78 -4.73 -2.84 53.25
N ALA A 79 -5.33 -2.15 52.28
CA ALA A 79 -5.57 -2.71 50.95
C ALA A 79 -4.25 -3.08 50.24
N ALA A 80 -3.24 -2.21 50.30
CA ALA A 80 -1.92 -2.47 49.76
C ALA A 80 -1.26 -3.69 50.40
N ARG A 81 -1.26 -3.79 51.75
CA ARG A 81 -0.72 -4.95 52.48
C ARG A 81 -1.42 -6.27 52.15
N GLN A 82 -2.72 -6.23 51.86
CA GLN A 82 -3.51 -7.40 51.48
C GLN A 82 -3.41 -7.75 49.98
N GLY A 83 -2.58 -7.04 49.21
CA GLY A 83 -2.44 -7.25 47.76
C GLY A 83 -3.66 -6.78 46.95
N ARG A 84 -4.59 -6.04 47.56
CA ARG A 84 -5.79 -5.49 46.90
C ARG A 84 -5.46 -4.15 46.23
N ALA A 85 -4.63 -4.20 45.19
CA ALA A 85 -4.09 -3.01 44.53
C ALA A 85 -5.19 -2.06 43.98
N ALA A 86 -6.28 -2.59 43.43
CA ALA A 86 -7.39 -1.78 42.93
C ALA A 86 -8.13 -1.01 44.04
N ASP A 87 -8.23 -1.61 45.23
CA ASP A 87 -8.84 -0.94 46.38
C ASP A 87 -7.93 0.17 46.91
N ALA A 88 -6.62 -0.08 46.99
CA ALA A 88 -5.64 0.93 47.43
C ALA A 88 -5.66 2.18 46.51
N VAL A 89 -5.73 1.99 45.19
CA VAL A 89 -5.82 3.10 44.22
C VAL A 89 -7.12 3.88 44.37
N ARG A 90 -8.23 3.22 44.74
CA ARG A 90 -9.54 3.87 44.90
C ARG A 90 -9.61 4.78 46.12
N GLU A 91 -8.90 4.42 47.19
CA GLU A 91 -8.82 5.25 48.41
C GLU A 91 -7.95 6.50 48.21
N TYR A 92 -7.16 6.59 47.13
CA TYR A 92 -6.29 7.73 46.86
C TYR A 92 -7.04 8.88 46.17
N GLY A 93 -7.50 9.85 46.96
CA GLY A 93 -8.19 11.05 46.48
C GLY A 93 -7.28 12.19 45.99
N GLY A 94 -5.96 12.08 46.16
CA GLY A 94 -4.97 13.12 45.84
C GLY A 94 -3.84 13.20 46.88
N PRO A 95 -2.93 14.19 46.75
CA PRO A 95 -1.81 14.33 47.69
C PRO A 95 -2.29 14.50 49.14
N PHE A 96 -1.60 13.81 50.07
CA PHE A 96 -1.93 13.87 51.49
C PHE A 96 -1.94 15.30 52.01
N LEU A 97 -3.08 15.71 52.59
CA LEU A 97 -3.30 17.04 53.16
C LEU A 97 -2.88 18.20 52.25
N ASP A 98 -3.15 18.10 50.94
CA ASP A 98 -2.80 19.12 49.94
C ASP A 98 -3.40 20.52 50.24
N ALA A 99 -4.58 20.54 50.87
CA ALA A 99 -5.29 21.78 51.22
C ALA A 99 -4.87 22.41 52.57
N LEU A 100 -3.86 21.88 53.26
CA LEU A 100 -3.41 22.40 54.55
C LEU A 100 -2.60 23.68 54.36
N THR A 101 -3.01 24.80 54.98
CA THR A 101 -2.39 26.12 54.75
C THR A 101 -1.80 26.79 55.99
N ILE A 102 -1.88 26.14 57.16
CA ILE A 102 -1.31 26.68 58.40
C ILE A 102 0.23 26.58 58.46
N PRO A 103 0.91 27.53 59.13
CA PRO A 103 2.32 27.39 59.42
C PRO A 103 2.57 26.24 60.40
N LEU A 104 3.55 25.40 60.08
CA LEU A 104 3.97 24.25 60.87
C LEU A 104 5.38 24.48 61.43
N GLY A 105 5.73 23.77 62.51
CA GLY A 105 7.14 23.66 62.93
C GLY A 105 7.85 22.65 62.04
N ALA A 106 9.18 22.74 61.94
CA ALA A 106 10.01 21.93 61.03
C ALA A 106 9.69 20.44 61.09
N ASP A 107 9.66 19.84 62.29
CA ASP A 107 9.39 18.41 62.49
C ASP A 107 8.01 17.96 61.97
N LEU A 108 7.00 18.83 62.07
CA LEU A 108 5.64 18.52 61.64
C LEU A 108 5.45 18.76 60.13
N GLU A 109 6.17 19.74 59.58
CA GLU A 109 6.23 19.98 58.14
C GLU A 109 6.92 18.81 57.41
N GLU A 110 8.06 18.36 57.94
CA GLU A 110 8.79 17.17 57.46
C GLU A 110 7.88 15.94 57.51
N TRP A 111 7.19 15.70 58.63
CA TRP A 111 6.26 14.58 58.74
C TRP A 111 5.12 14.62 57.69
N VAL A 112 4.54 15.80 57.41
CA VAL A 112 3.51 15.93 56.36
C VAL A 112 4.10 15.62 54.98
N TYR A 113 5.30 16.14 54.69
CA TYR A 113 5.99 15.93 53.43
C TYR A 113 6.31 14.44 53.21
N ASP A 114 6.95 13.80 54.20
CA ASP A 114 7.31 12.38 54.17
C ASP A 114 6.09 11.48 54.05
N THR A 115 5.03 11.80 54.81
CA THR A 115 3.78 11.03 54.74
C THR A 115 3.13 11.15 53.36
N ARG A 116 3.14 12.35 52.76
CA ARG A 116 2.62 12.58 51.42
C ARG A 116 3.35 11.76 50.37
N GLU A 117 4.68 11.83 50.36
CA GLU A 117 5.47 11.05 49.41
C GLU A 117 5.33 9.55 49.65
N ALA A 118 5.34 9.09 50.91
CA ALA A 118 5.20 7.68 51.25
C ALA A 118 3.87 7.10 50.74
N VAL A 119 2.76 7.79 51.01
CA VAL A 119 1.43 7.36 50.53
C VAL A 119 1.37 7.34 49.00
N ALA A 120 1.93 8.35 48.34
CA ALA A 120 1.95 8.41 46.88
C ALA A 120 2.83 7.31 46.26
N ARG A 121 3.98 6.97 46.86
CA ARG A 121 4.81 5.81 46.42
C ARG A 121 4.05 4.49 46.57
N GLU A 122 3.33 4.29 47.68
CA GLU A 122 2.51 3.07 47.87
C GLU A 122 1.45 2.92 46.77
N VAL A 123 0.81 4.03 46.37
CA VAL A 123 -0.18 4.04 45.27
C VAL A 123 0.46 3.84 43.91
N ARG A 124 1.63 4.43 43.65
CA ARG A 124 2.42 4.14 42.44
C ARG A 124 2.75 2.65 42.34
N GLY A 125 3.15 2.03 43.45
CA GLY A 125 3.38 0.59 43.53
C GLY A 125 2.12 -0.23 43.19
N ALA A 126 0.96 0.17 43.73
CA ALA A 126 -0.32 -0.47 43.43
C ALA A 126 -0.73 -0.33 41.95
N LEU A 127 -0.58 0.86 41.35
CA LEU A 127 -0.83 1.08 39.92
C LEU A 127 0.11 0.25 39.04
N THR A 128 1.38 0.15 39.41
CA THR A 128 2.38 -0.65 38.68
C THR A 128 2.06 -2.15 38.77
N ALA A 129 1.54 -2.63 39.91
CA ALA A 129 1.08 -4.00 40.07
C ALA A 129 -0.17 -4.31 39.21
N LEU A 130 -1.14 -3.38 39.14
CA LEU A 130 -2.30 -3.51 38.27
C LEU A 130 -1.90 -3.51 36.79
N ALA A 131 -1.01 -2.62 36.39
CA ALA A 131 -0.47 -2.56 35.04
C ALA A 131 0.23 -3.87 34.64
N SER A 132 1.03 -4.44 35.55
CA SER A 132 1.70 -5.74 35.34
C SER A 132 0.70 -6.88 35.19
N ASN A 133 -0.36 -6.87 35.97
CA ASN A 133 -1.43 -7.88 35.90
C ASN A 133 -2.21 -7.79 34.58
N ALA A 134 -2.60 -6.57 34.17
CA ALA A 134 -3.26 -6.33 32.88
C ALA A 134 -2.38 -6.76 31.71
N ALA A 135 -1.07 -6.47 31.75
CA ALA A 135 -0.11 -6.92 30.75
C ALA A 135 -0.02 -8.46 30.69
N ALA A 136 0.02 -9.14 31.84
CA ALA A 136 0.05 -10.60 31.90
C ALA A 136 -1.22 -11.27 31.33
N HIS A 137 -2.36 -10.57 31.34
CA HIS A 137 -3.63 -11.04 30.77
C HIS A 137 -3.89 -10.52 29.35
N GLY A 138 -2.90 -9.91 28.69
CA GLY A 138 -3.00 -9.45 27.30
C GLY A 138 -3.80 -8.15 27.10
N GLN A 139 -4.12 -7.43 28.18
CA GLN A 139 -4.87 -6.17 28.14
C GLN A 139 -3.92 -4.97 27.97
N GLY A 140 -3.30 -4.87 26.80
CA GLY A 140 -2.21 -3.91 26.53
C GLY A 140 -2.60 -2.43 26.71
N ALA A 141 -3.77 -2.01 26.21
CA ALA A 141 -4.20 -0.61 26.35
C ALA A 141 -4.38 -0.19 27.82
N GLU A 142 -5.00 -1.06 28.62
CA GLU A 142 -5.21 -0.83 30.05
C GLU A 142 -3.89 -0.83 30.83
N ALA A 143 -2.97 -1.74 30.50
CA ALA A 143 -1.65 -1.79 31.12
C ALA A 143 -0.85 -0.49 30.88
N GLY A 144 -0.89 0.05 29.67
CA GLY A 144 -0.21 1.30 29.31
C GLY A 144 -0.76 2.50 30.07
N GLU A 145 -2.08 2.63 30.15
CA GLU A 145 -2.76 3.71 30.89
C GLU A 145 -2.49 3.63 32.40
N LEU A 146 -2.48 2.43 32.98
CA LEU A 146 -2.15 2.23 34.39
C LEU A 146 -0.69 2.60 34.70
N ALA A 147 0.25 2.24 33.81
CA ALA A 147 1.66 2.64 33.94
C ALA A 147 1.86 4.15 33.75
N ALA A 148 1.14 4.78 32.82
CA ALA A 148 1.18 6.23 32.61
C ALA A 148 0.67 7.00 33.83
N ARG A 149 -0.42 6.51 34.44
CA ARG A 149 -0.96 7.05 35.71
C ARG A 149 0.01 6.86 36.87
N ALA A 150 0.75 5.75 36.92
CA ALA A 150 1.76 5.51 37.94
C ALA A 150 2.93 6.51 37.85
N LEU A 151 3.37 6.80 36.62
CA LEU A 151 4.46 7.74 36.33
C LEU A 151 4.08 9.18 36.71
N THR A 152 2.86 9.60 36.36
CA THR A 152 2.38 10.99 36.51
C THR A 152 1.54 11.23 37.78
N LEU A 153 1.64 10.32 38.76
CA LEU A 153 0.81 10.35 39.97
C LEU A 153 1.04 11.63 40.80
N PRO A 154 0.01 12.47 41.03
CA PRO A 154 0.14 13.68 41.83
C PRO A 154 0.60 13.38 43.25
N GLY A 155 1.55 14.16 43.76
CA GLY A 155 2.11 14.01 45.11
C GLY A 155 3.18 12.93 45.26
N ALA A 156 3.46 12.16 44.20
CA ALA A 156 4.57 11.21 44.19
C ALA A 156 5.89 11.91 43.80
N PRO A 157 7.01 11.56 44.44
CA PRO A 157 8.33 12.04 44.00
C PRO A 157 8.70 11.45 42.63
N PRO A 158 9.72 11.98 41.93
CA PRO A 158 10.22 11.39 40.69
C PRO A 158 10.51 9.90 40.84
N ALA A 159 10.26 9.11 39.79
CA ALA A 159 10.53 7.68 39.82
C ALA A 159 12.02 7.41 39.96
N ASP A 160 12.37 6.48 40.85
CA ASP A 160 13.75 6.14 41.15
C ASP A 160 14.32 5.06 40.21
N GLU A 161 15.59 4.70 40.41
CA GLU A 161 16.32 3.72 39.59
C GLU A 161 15.71 2.31 39.60
N LEU A 162 14.90 1.97 40.61
CA LEU A 162 14.22 0.68 40.74
C LEU A 162 12.83 0.68 40.10
N GLU A 163 12.19 1.85 40.02
CA GLU A 163 10.87 2.06 39.44
C GLU A 163 10.93 2.28 37.92
N LEU A 164 11.90 3.08 37.45
CA LEU A 164 12.05 3.46 36.04
C LEU A 164 12.14 2.26 35.07
N PRO A 165 12.91 1.19 35.33
CA PRO A 165 12.96 0.04 34.42
C PRO A 165 11.61 -0.67 34.26
N LYS A 166 10.84 -0.79 35.36
CA LYS A 166 9.54 -1.47 35.36
C LYS A 166 8.48 -0.63 34.64
N LEU A 167 8.46 0.68 34.87
CA LEU A 167 7.56 1.59 34.16
C LEU A 167 7.91 1.67 32.67
N HIS A 168 9.19 1.75 32.33
CA HIS A 168 9.64 1.71 30.93
C HIS A 168 9.20 0.41 30.24
N HIS A 169 9.38 -0.74 30.89
CA HIS A 169 8.95 -2.04 30.36
C HIS A 169 7.45 -2.08 30.04
N LEU A 170 6.60 -1.66 30.98
CA LEU A 170 5.15 -1.66 30.82
C LEU A 170 4.68 -0.68 29.74
N LEU A 171 5.28 0.52 29.66
CA LEU A 171 4.95 1.52 28.64
C LEU A 171 5.45 1.12 27.24
N SER A 172 6.62 0.49 27.16
CA SER A 172 7.21 0.00 25.90
C SER A 172 6.45 -1.19 25.33
N LEU A 173 5.98 -2.11 26.19
CA LEU A 173 5.12 -3.24 25.80
C LEU A 173 3.85 -2.80 25.06
N THR A 174 3.34 -1.62 25.39
CA THR A 174 2.05 -1.11 24.90
C THR A 174 2.21 0.00 23.86
N GLY A 175 3.45 0.38 23.53
CA GLY A 175 3.74 1.49 22.61
C GLY A 175 3.30 2.87 23.10
N HIS A 176 3.23 3.08 24.43
CA HIS A 176 2.73 4.32 25.02
C HIS A 176 3.78 5.47 24.86
N PRO A 177 3.38 6.70 24.48
CA PRO A 177 4.31 7.79 24.15
C PRO A 177 5.24 8.22 25.30
N LEU A 178 4.81 8.02 26.55
CA LEU A 178 5.62 8.31 27.74
C LEU A 178 6.86 7.40 27.89
N ALA A 179 6.96 6.28 27.15
CA ALA A 179 8.14 5.43 27.19
C ALA A 179 9.43 6.19 26.84
N ALA A 180 9.37 7.12 25.87
CA ALA A 180 10.49 7.96 25.46
C ALA A 180 10.84 9.05 26.48
N GLN A 181 9.90 9.44 27.34
CA GLN A 181 10.20 10.32 28.48
C GLN A 181 10.99 9.56 29.55
N VAL A 182 10.52 8.37 29.94
CA VAL A 182 11.18 7.52 30.93
C VAL A 182 12.58 7.13 30.48
N GLU A 183 12.78 6.88 29.19
CA GLU A 183 14.10 6.59 28.62
C GLU A 183 15.07 7.78 28.74
N ARG A 184 14.57 9.02 28.61
CA ARG A 184 15.37 10.23 28.81
C ARG A 184 15.72 10.42 30.29
N GLU A 185 14.74 10.30 31.17
CA GLU A 185 14.94 10.42 32.63
C GLU A 185 15.93 9.37 33.16
N ALA A 186 15.83 8.13 32.67
CA ALA A 186 16.78 7.07 33.01
C ALA A 186 18.19 7.38 32.50
N ARG A 187 18.33 7.94 31.30
CA ARG A 187 19.63 8.36 30.74
C ARG A 187 20.27 9.48 31.55
N ASP A 188 19.48 10.45 32.01
CA ASP A 188 19.95 11.54 32.87
C ASP A 188 20.46 11.04 34.23
N LEU A 189 19.95 9.89 34.70
CA LEU A 189 20.41 9.17 35.89
C LEU A 189 21.54 8.15 35.59
N GLY A 190 22.01 8.04 34.35
CA GLY A 190 23.07 7.10 33.97
C GLY A 190 22.61 5.64 33.84
N LEU A 191 21.30 5.38 33.78
CA LEU A 191 20.72 4.05 33.58
C LEU A 191 20.56 3.76 32.09
N HIS A 192 21.13 2.64 31.65
CA HIS A 192 20.89 2.08 30.32
C HIS A 192 19.73 1.08 30.40
N LEU A 193 18.53 1.52 30.02
CA LEU A 193 17.37 0.65 29.93
C LEU A 193 17.44 -0.12 28.60
N ASP A 194 17.89 -1.38 28.65
CA ASP A 194 17.92 -2.25 27.47
C ASP A 194 16.51 -2.53 26.93
N ALA A 195 16.46 -2.69 25.60
CA ALA A 195 15.27 -2.70 24.75
C ALA A 195 14.09 -3.57 25.24
N ALA A 196 12.88 -3.12 24.87
CA ALA A 196 11.58 -3.76 25.10
C ALA A 196 11.61 -5.31 25.11
N PRO A 197 10.81 -5.96 25.99
CA PRO A 197 10.71 -7.42 26.00
C PRO A 197 10.29 -7.94 24.62
N ALA A 198 10.92 -9.05 24.22
CA ALA A 198 10.59 -9.72 22.97
C ALA A 198 9.09 -10.09 22.97
N PRO A 199 8.35 -9.78 21.89
CA PRO A 199 7.00 -10.31 21.73
C PRO A 199 7.05 -11.85 21.80
N PRO A 200 5.92 -12.52 22.11
CA PRO A 200 5.88 -13.99 22.06
C PRO A 200 6.50 -14.46 20.74
N PRO A 201 7.39 -15.46 20.78
CA PRO A 201 8.13 -15.88 19.59
C PRO A 201 7.12 -16.23 18.51
N ALA A 202 7.31 -15.65 17.32
CA ALA A 202 6.48 -16.04 16.18
C ALA A 202 6.65 -17.55 15.96
N PRO A 203 5.62 -18.23 15.43
CA PRO A 203 5.78 -19.60 14.97
C PRO A 203 7.00 -19.66 14.04
N PHE A 204 7.89 -20.63 14.28
CA PHE A 204 8.99 -20.89 13.37
C PHE A 204 8.42 -21.63 12.17
N VAL A 205 8.58 -21.07 10.96
CA VAL A 205 7.95 -21.56 9.74
C VAL A 205 8.98 -21.61 8.63
N GLY A 206 8.96 -22.68 7.83
CA GLY A 206 9.56 -22.70 6.50
C GLY A 206 11.04 -23.06 6.43
N ARG A 207 11.63 -23.50 7.54
CA ARG A 207 13.05 -23.85 7.63
C ARG A 207 13.30 -25.13 8.41
N GLU A 208 12.34 -26.04 8.35
CA GLU A 208 12.38 -27.31 9.05
C GLU A 208 13.57 -28.17 8.58
N ALA A 209 13.88 -28.21 7.28
CA ALA A 209 15.02 -28.95 6.75
C ALA A 209 16.38 -28.39 7.19
N HIS A 210 16.50 -27.05 7.22
CA HIS A 210 17.71 -26.37 7.73
C HIS A 210 17.89 -26.65 9.23
N LEU A 211 16.80 -26.59 10.00
CA LEU A 211 16.79 -26.92 11.43
C LEU A 211 17.19 -28.37 11.68
N GLU A 212 16.65 -29.32 10.90
CA GLU A 212 16.98 -30.74 11.02
C GLU A 212 18.46 -31.01 10.71
N THR A 213 19.01 -30.38 9.67
CA THR A 213 20.43 -30.47 9.32
C THR A 213 21.31 -29.99 10.47
N LEU A 214 20.99 -28.84 11.07
CA LEU A 214 21.75 -28.28 12.19
C LEU A 214 21.59 -29.12 13.47
N ALA A 215 20.39 -29.61 13.77
CA ALA A 215 20.13 -30.44 14.94
C ALA A 215 20.92 -31.75 14.94
N HIS A 216 21.24 -32.29 13.75
CA HIS A 216 22.00 -33.51 13.56
C HIS A 216 23.49 -33.28 13.24
N LEU A 217 24.01 -32.06 13.44
CA LEU A 217 25.41 -31.76 13.18
C LEU A 217 26.34 -32.68 14.02
N PRO A 218 27.24 -33.46 13.39
CA PRO A 218 28.13 -34.37 14.09
C PRO A 218 29.12 -33.66 15.04
N PRO A 219 29.55 -34.32 16.13
CA PRO A 219 30.62 -33.82 17.00
C PRO A 219 31.90 -33.49 16.19
N GLY A 220 32.51 -32.35 16.50
CA GLY A 220 33.73 -31.87 15.86
C GLY A 220 33.52 -31.17 14.50
N GLN A 221 32.28 -31.07 14.02
CA GLN A 221 31.94 -30.33 12.81
C GLN A 221 31.49 -28.89 13.09
N VAL A 222 31.71 -28.03 12.10
CA VAL A 222 31.31 -26.63 12.13
C VAL A 222 30.30 -26.34 11.02
N ALA A 223 29.14 -25.80 11.39
CA ALA A 223 28.16 -25.27 10.47
C ALA A 223 28.17 -23.73 10.50
N TRP A 224 28.11 -23.13 9.32
CA TRP A 224 28.03 -21.68 9.13
C TRP A 224 26.69 -21.31 8.52
N ILE A 225 26.05 -20.28 9.06
CA ILE A 225 24.76 -19.77 8.59
C ILE A 225 24.98 -18.32 8.16
N SER A 226 24.97 -18.06 6.85
CA SER A 226 25.08 -16.70 6.30
C SER A 226 23.72 -16.17 5.85
N GLY A 227 23.60 -14.85 5.73
CA GLY A 227 22.39 -14.19 5.23
C GLY A 227 22.32 -12.74 5.69
N HIS A 228 21.54 -11.91 5.00
CA HIS A 228 21.40 -10.50 5.36
C HIS A 228 20.61 -10.28 6.67
N ALA A 229 20.57 -9.05 7.15
CA ALA A 229 19.77 -8.70 8.33
C ALA A 229 18.30 -9.03 8.08
N GLY A 230 17.60 -9.53 9.12
CA GLY A 230 16.18 -9.87 9.00
C GLY A 230 15.87 -11.19 8.26
N MET A 231 16.87 -11.87 7.70
CA MET A 231 16.69 -13.20 7.08
C MET A 231 16.55 -14.34 8.10
N GLY A 232 16.19 -14.09 9.36
CA GLY A 232 15.81 -15.13 10.32
C GLY A 232 16.93 -16.04 10.85
N LYS A 233 18.20 -15.60 10.83
CA LYS A 233 19.35 -16.34 11.41
C LYS A 233 19.18 -16.60 12.91
N THR A 234 18.91 -15.56 13.70
CA THR A 234 18.68 -15.66 15.14
C THR A 234 17.45 -16.53 15.46
N ALA A 235 16.36 -16.40 14.69
CA ALA A 235 15.18 -17.25 14.84
C ALA A 235 15.48 -18.74 14.59
N LEU A 236 16.38 -19.05 13.66
CA LEU A 236 16.85 -20.43 13.41
C LEU A 236 17.70 -20.95 14.58
N LEU A 237 18.56 -20.14 15.20
CA LEU A 237 19.30 -20.52 16.40
C LEU A 237 18.39 -20.73 17.62
N GLU A 238 17.39 -19.87 17.81
CA GLU A 238 16.39 -20.03 18.86
C GLU A 238 15.56 -21.31 18.66
N ALA A 239 15.17 -21.61 17.42
CA ALA A 239 14.54 -22.89 17.08
C ALA A 239 15.46 -24.08 17.38
N LEU A 240 16.74 -23.98 17.03
CA LEU A 240 17.75 -25.01 17.32
C LEU A 240 17.90 -25.24 18.83
N SER A 241 17.94 -24.19 19.64
CA SER A 241 18.00 -24.29 21.10
C SER A 241 16.78 -25.04 21.66
N ARG A 242 15.58 -24.80 21.12
CA ARG A 242 14.35 -25.51 21.52
C ARG A 242 14.34 -27.00 21.17
N THR A 243 15.15 -27.45 20.20
CA THR A 243 15.30 -28.90 19.93
C THR A 243 16.02 -29.65 21.07
N GLY A 244 16.68 -28.91 21.96
CA GLY A 244 17.38 -29.43 23.13
C GLY A 244 18.86 -29.71 22.86
N GLY A 245 19.69 -29.56 23.91
CA GLY A 245 21.11 -29.91 23.87
C GLY A 245 22.05 -28.87 23.23
N TRP A 246 21.52 -27.74 22.76
CA TRP A 246 22.30 -26.62 22.18
C TRP A 246 22.38 -25.43 23.13
N THR A 247 23.61 -24.98 23.41
CA THR A 247 23.88 -23.73 24.14
C THR A 247 24.07 -22.59 23.14
N VAL A 248 23.20 -21.58 23.16
CA VAL A 248 23.34 -20.37 22.33
C VAL A 248 24.17 -19.33 23.09
N LEU A 249 25.24 -18.87 22.47
CA LEU A 249 26.12 -17.82 22.97
C LEU A 249 25.95 -16.59 22.09
N HIS A 250 25.44 -15.52 22.67
CA HIS A 250 25.38 -14.23 22.01
C HIS A 250 26.74 -13.55 22.05
N ALA A 251 27.15 -12.97 20.93
CA ALA A 251 28.39 -12.23 20.83
C ALA A 251 28.52 -11.15 21.91
N ARG A 252 29.72 -11.05 22.49
CA ARG A 252 30.08 -9.99 23.43
C ARG A 252 31.32 -9.28 22.92
N SER A 253 31.19 -8.01 22.58
CA SER A 253 32.32 -7.18 22.18
C SER A 253 33.07 -6.63 23.40
N GLY A 254 34.41 -6.64 23.38
CA GLY A 254 35.24 -5.84 24.30
C GLY A 254 36.35 -6.61 25.00
N LEU A 255 36.04 -7.72 25.69
CA LEU A 255 37.03 -8.52 26.43
C LEU A 255 37.41 -9.80 25.67
N PRO A 256 38.70 -10.17 25.60
CA PRO A 256 39.13 -11.43 25.00
C PRO A 256 38.42 -12.63 25.63
N TYR A 257 37.90 -13.52 24.79
CA TYR A 257 37.16 -14.72 25.18
C TYR A 257 35.83 -14.47 25.90
N GLY A 258 35.35 -13.23 25.93
CA GLY A 258 34.12 -12.84 26.63
C GLY A 258 32.89 -13.63 26.16
N THR A 259 32.86 -13.98 24.87
CA THR A 259 31.78 -14.78 24.28
C THR A 259 31.76 -16.24 24.81
N LEU A 260 32.91 -16.78 25.23
CA LEU A 260 33.05 -18.16 25.72
C LEU A 260 32.81 -18.32 27.23
N GLU A 261 32.75 -17.22 27.98
CA GLU A 261 32.56 -17.24 29.45
C GLU A 261 31.37 -18.11 29.92
N PRO A 262 30.20 -18.15 29.25
CA PRO A 262 29.10 -18.99 29.69
C PRO A 262 29.39 -20.49 29.64
N LEU A 263 30.42 -20.92 28.91
CA LEU A 263 30.86 -22.33 28.84
C LEU A 263 31.89 -22.69 29.91
N THR A 264 32.48 -21.71 30.60
CA THR A 264 33.59 -21.93 31.52
C THR A 264 33.27 -21.43 32.93
N ARG A 265 33.77 -22.12 33.95
CA ARG A 265 33.59 -21.68 35.36
C ARG A 265 34.40 -20.43 35.70
N THR A 266 35.49 -20.22 34.95
CA THR A 266 36.38 -19.05 35.05
C THR A 266 36.69 -18.55 33.64
N PRO A 267 36.86 -17.24 33.42
CA PRO A 267 37.19 -16.70 32.11
C PRO A 267 38.47 -17.33 31.54
N PRO A 268 38.50 -17.71 30.25
CA PRO A 268 39.69 -18.27 29.62
C PRO A 268 40.85 -17.26 29.64
N THR A 269 42.03 -17.68 30.11
CA THR A 269 43.22 -16.81 30.18
C THR A 269 44.12 -16.92 28.94
N GLY A 270 43.74 -17.74 27.95
CA GLY A 270 44.50 -17.92 26.71
C GLY A 270 43.88 -18.95 25.75
N ALA A 271 44.37 -18.99 24.51
CA ALA A 271 43.80 -19.77 23.42
C ALA A 271 43.70 -21.28 23.69
N GLY A 272 44.68 -21.86 24.43
CA GLY A 272 44.64 -23.28 24.81
C GLY A 272 43.51 -23.62 25.77
N ALA A 273 43.25 -22.76 26.76
CA ALA A 273 42.15 -22.94 27.72
C ALA A 273 40.79 -22.69 27.04
N ALA A 274 40.71 -21.70 26.15
CA ALA A 274 39.52 -21.43 25.35
C ALA A 274 39.20 -22.59 24.39
N LEU A 275 40.21 -23.16 23.71
CA LEU A 275 40.03 -24.31 22.84
C LEU A 275 39.67 -25.58 23.65
N ALA A 276 40.21 -25.74 24.86
CA ALA A 276 39.85 -26.85 25.74
C ALA A 276 38.36 -26.84 26.12
N ALA A 277 37.73 -25.65 26.23
CA ALA A 277 36.29 -25.53 26.46
C ALA A 277 35.45 -26.11 25.30
N LEU A 278 36.02 -26.23 24.10
CA LEU A 278 35.36 -26.77 22.90
C LEU A 278 35.74 -28.24 22.60
N ARG A 279 36.44 -28.92 23.53
CA ARG A 279 36.91 -30.31 23.33
C ARG A 279 35.90 -31.40 23.69
N ASP A 280 34.82 -31.07 24.38
CA ASP A 280 33.83 -32.08 24.78
C ASP A 280 32.98 -32.52 23.57
N PRO A 281 32.99 -33.81 23.17
CA PRO A 281 32.17 -34.31 22.07
C PRO A 281 30.66 -34.28 22.34
N ARG A 282 30.24 -34.04 23.58
CA ARG A 282 28.84 -33.84 23.96
C ARG A 282 28.41 -32.37 23.90
N LEU A 283 29.35 -31.44 23.81
CA LEU A 283 29.05 -30.03 23.73
C LEU A 283 28.52 -29.69 22.33
N ARG A 284 27.36 -29.02 22.29
CA ARG A 284 26.81 -28.40 21.09
C ARG A 284 26.58 -26.93 21.37
N VAL A 285 27.23 -26.08 20.60
CA VAL A 285 27.25 -24.63 20.85
C VAL A 285 26.93 -23.87 19.58
N ALA A 286 26.06 -22.88 19.70
CA ALA A 286 25.74 -21.96 18.62
C ALA A 286 26.21 -20.55 19.00
N PHE A 287 27.02 -19.93 18.15
CA PHE A 287 27.48 -18.56 18.29
C PHE A 287 26.62 -17.65 17.41
N ASP A 288 25.94 -16.69 18.02
CA ASP A 288 25.14 -15.71 17.30
C ASP A 288 25.97 -14.45 16.98
N ALA A 289 25.96 -14.05 15.70
CA ALA A 289 26.57 -12.85 15.15
C ALA A 289 28.11 -12.82 15.20
N TRP A 290 28.76 -13.65 14.37
CA TRP A 290 30.21 -13.67 14.12
C TRP A 290 30.84 -12.30 14.07
N ASP A 291 30.23 -11.39 13.31
CA ASP A 291 30.72 -10.03 13.05
C ASP A 291 30.87 -9.17 14.31
N THR A 292 30.29 -9.60 15.44
CA THR A 292 30.33 -8.92 16.75
C THR A 292 31.07 -9.70 17.83
N ILE A 293 31.50 -10.93 17.54
CA ILE A 293 32.28 -11.77 18.47
C ILE A 293 33.67 -11.15 18.64
N ASP A 294 34.20 -11.20 19.87
CA ASP A 294 35.57 -10.77 20.15
C ASP A 294 36.62 -11.52 19.31
N GLU A 295 37.64 -10.80 18.82
CA GLU A 295 38.66 -11.35 17.90
C GLU A 295 39.36 -12.61 18.45
N ALA A 296 39.56 -12.67 19.77
CA ALA A 296 40.21 -13.80 20.43
C ALA A 296 39.34 -15.07 20.37
N THR A 297 38.02 -14.94 20.60
CA THR A 297 37.07 -16.04 20.39
C THR A 297 36.97 -16.42 18.91
N GLN A 298 36.92 -15.45 17.99
CA GLN A 298 36.92 -15.74 16.54
C GLN A 298 38.12 -16.61 16.14
N ALA A 299 39.33 -16.25 16.60
CA ALA A 299 40.53 -17.03 16.35
C ALA A 299 40.46 -18.46 16.93
N VAL A 300 39.85 -18.64 18.10
CA VAL A 300 39.65 -19.96 18.72
C VAL A 300 38.62 -20.79 17.95
N ILE A 301 37.53 -20.20 17.47
CA ILE A 301 36.54 -20.89 16.63
C ILE A 301 37.19 -21.34 15.30
N ALA A 302 37.96 -20.47 14.66
CA ALA A 302 38.69 -20.82 13.44
C ALA A 302 39.72 -21.95 13.68
N LEU A 303 40.39 -21.95 14.85
CA LEU A 303 41.28 -23.02 15.26
C LEU A 303 40.52 -24.33 15.53
N ALA A 304 39.35 -24.24 16.17
CA ALA A 304 38.47 -25.38 16.43
C ALA A 304 37.96 -26.01 15.12
N ALA A 305 37.58 -25.21 14.11
CA ALA A 305 37.19 -25.72 12.80
C ALA A 305 38.31 -26.56 12.15
N ARG A 306 39.57 -26.13 12.31
CA ARG A 306 40.74 -26.83 11.77
C ARG A 306 41.12 -28.09 12.55
N GLN A 307 41.07 -28.04 13.89
CA GLN A 307 41.53 -29.13 14.75
C GLN A 307 40.45 -30.14 15.12
N ARG A 308 39.17 -29.81 14.88
CA ARG A 308 37.98 -30.63 15.23
C ARG A 308 37.99 -31.13 16.69
N PRO A 309 38.02 -30.22 17.68
CA PRO A 309 38.34 -30.54 19.07
C PRO A 309 37.31 -31.44 19.77
N GLY A 310 36.08 -31.60 19.25
CA GLY A 310 35.07 -32.51 19.78
C GLY A 310 33.67 -31.92 19.75
N ALA A 311 33.51 -30.63 20.07
CA ALA A 311 32.19 -29.97 20.08
C ALA A 311 31.59 -29.82 18.67
N ALA A 312 30.27 -29.87 18.56
CA ALA A 312 29.55 -29.43 17.36
C ALA A 312 29.30 -27.91 17.45
N ILE A 313 29.68 -27.16 16.42
CA ILE A 313 29.67 -25.69 16.45
C ILE A 313 28.78 -25.16 15.33
N VAL A 314 27.86 -24.26 15.67
CA VAL A 314 27.09 -23.48 14.69
C VAL A 314 27.47 -22.01 14.83
N VAL A 315 27.66 -21.30 13.73
CA VAL A 315 27.97 -19.86 13.72
C VAL A 315 27.02 -19.15 12.77
N THR A 316 26.37 -18.08 13.23
CA THR A 316 25.64 -17.16 12.33
C THR A 316 26.51 -15.96 11.97
N ALA A 317 26.44 -15.52 10.72
CA ALA A 317 27.16 -14.34 10.25
C ALA A 317 26.38 -13.62 9.15
N ARG A 318 26.76 -12.37 8.83
CA ARG A 318 26.27 -11.70 7.63
C ARG A 318 26.94 -12.24 6.37
N LEU A 319 28.24 -12.53 6.46
CA LEU A 319 29.08 -12.89 5.32
C LEU A 319 29.36 -14.40 5.24
N HIS A 320 30.01 -14.80 4.14
CA HIS A 320 30.53 -16.15 3.94
C HIS A 320 31.63 -16.49 4.96
N PRO A 321 31.84 -17.78 5.27
CA PRO A 321 32.82 -18.19 6.27
C PRO A 321 34.25 -17.79 5.84
N PRO A 322 35.08 -17.22 6.73
CA PRO A 322 36.46 -16.85 6.42
C PRO A 322 37.46 -18.03 6.48
N PHE A 323 36.97 -19.25 6.72
CA PHE A 323 37.71 -20.49 6.79
C PHE A 323 36.82 -21.67 6.38
N ASP A 324 37.42 -22.84 6.12
CA ASP A 324 36.66 -24.03 5.72
C ASP A 324 35.74 -24.52 6.84
N VAL A 325 34.49 -24.83 6.47
CA VAL A 325 33.44 -25.35 7.36
C VAL A 325 32.81 -26.60 6.75
N ASP A 326 32.26 -27.48 7.59
CA ASP A 326 31.66 -28.74 7.14
C ASP A 326 30.29 -28.54 6.49
N THR A 327 29.55 -27.52 6.93
CA THR A 327 28.22 -27.20 6.39
C THR A 327 28.08 -25.69 6.28
N HIS A 328 27.65 -25.20 5.12
CA HIS A 328 27.33 -23.78 4.93
C HIS A 328 25.90 -23.65 4.42
N LEU A 329 25.07 -22.96 5.21
CA LEU A 329 23.67 -22.66 4.89
C LEU A 329 23.55 -21.16 4.61
N HIS A 330 23.04 -20.81 3.43
CA HIS A 330 22.71 -19.42 3.11
C HIS A 330 21.21 -19.19 3.28
N LEU A 331 20.83 -18.25 4.14
CA LEU A 331 19.44 -17.90 4.39
C LEU A 331 19.02 -16.69 3.55
N ASP A 332 18.01 -16.91 2.72
CA ASP A 332 17.29 -15.91 1.95
C ASP A 332 15.82 -15.84 2.38
N VAL A 333 14.99 -15.11 1.63
CA VAL A 333 13.53 -15.08 1.78
C VAL A 333 12.93 -16.49 1.72
N LEU A 334 11.80 -16.68 2.40
CA LEU A 334 11.05 -17.94 2.40
C LEU A 334 10.28 -18.07 1.09
N ASP A 335 10.32 -19.25 0.48
CA ASP A 335 9.58 -19.49 -0.76
C ASP A 335 8.08 -19.70 -0.48
N PRO A 336 7.20 -19.59 -1.50
CA PRO A 336 5.78 -19.88 -1.33
C PRO A 336 5.48 -21.28 -0.76
N HIS A 337 6.37 -22.25 -1.03
CA HIS A 337 6.25 -23.61 -0.47
C HIS A 337 6.42 -23.64 1.04
N ASP A 338 7.35 -22.84 1.57
CA ASP A 338 7.66 -22.73 2.99
C ASP A 338 6.48 -22.14 3.77
N LEU A 339 5.66 -21.31 3.11
CA LEU A 339 4.51 -20.62 3.69
C LEU A 339 3.16 -21.24 3.33
N ARG A 340 3.12 -22.45 2.74
CA ARG A 340 1.89 -23.12 2.29
C ARG A 340 0.80 -23.29 3.38
N GLY A 341 1.19 -23.30 4.65
CA GLY A 341 0.27 -23.37 5.79
C GLY A 341 -0.43 -22.04 6.12
N HIS A 342 -0.07 -20.94 5.44
CA HIS A 342 -0.53 -19.58 5.72
C HIS A 342 -0.91 -18.84 4.42
N PRO A 343 -2.14 -19.04 3.90
CA PRO A 343 -2.60 -18.40 2.66
C PRO A 343 -2.54 -16.87 2.73
N GLY A 344 -2.06 -16.22 1.66
CA GLY A 344 -1.98 -14.75 1.57
C GLY A 344 -0.78 -14.13 2.31
N LEU A 345 0.04 -14.94 3.00
CA LEU A 345 1.18 -14.44 3.77
C LEU A 345 2.36 -14.07 2.87
N PHE A 346 2.63 -14.86 1.83
CA PHE A 346 3.71 -14.60 0.88
C PHE A 346 3.45 -13.30 0.11
N GLU A 347 2.23 -13.09 -0.39
CA GLU A 347 1.84 -11.90 -1.14
C GLU A 347 1.99 -10.60 -0.34
N ARG A 348 1.87 -10.68 0.98
CA ARG A 348 2.00 -9.53 1.89
C ARG A 348 3.43 -9.25 2.35
N THR A 349 4.31 -10.24 2.30
CA THR A 349 5.64 -10.18 2.94
C THR A 349 6.79 -10.53 2.02
N GLU A 350 6.49 -11.03 0.81
CA GLU A 350 7.43 -11.56 -0.18
C GLU A 350 8.40 -12.58 0.43
N GLY A 351 7.92 -13.35 1.41
CA GLY A 351 8.73 -14.35 2.12
C GLY A 351 9.75 -13.78 3.10
N HIS A 352 9.84 -12.46 3.27
CA HIS A 352 10.85 -11.84 4.14
C HIS A 352 10.63 -12.25 5.62
N PRO A 353 11.56 -12.98 6.27
CA PRO A 353 11.30 -13.62 7.57
C PRO A 353 10.89 -12.67 8.71
N THR A 354 11.48 -11.47 8.80
CA THR A 354 11.04 -10.46 9.79
C THR A 354 9.60 -10.01 9.57
N LEU A 355 9.17 -9.87 8.31
CA LEU A 355 7.83 -9.42 7.95
C LEU A 355 6.83 -10.56 8.13
N VAL A 356 7.19 -11.79 7.74
CA VAL A 356 6.45 -13.03 8.04
C VAL A 356 6.20 -13.13 9.55
N ALA A 357 7.24 -12.97 10.36
CA ALA A 357 7.13 -13.04 11.82
C ALA A 357 6.23 -11.92 12.38
N ALA A 358 6.30 -10.70 11.84
CA ALA A 358 5.44 -9.60 12.24
C ALA A 358 3.96 -9.89 11.88
N ALA A 359 3.70 -10.35 10.66
CA ALA A 359 2.36 -10.71 10.21
C ALA A 359 1.75 -11.86 11.02
N LEU A 360 2.54 -12.90 11.35
CA LEU A 360 2.09 -14.02 12.19
C LEU A 360 1.75 -13.57 13.63
N ARG A 361 2.36 -12.48 14.11
CA ARG A 361 2.03 -11.85 15.40
C ARG A 361 0.86 -10.85 15.31
N GLY A 362 0.25 -10.68 14.14
CA GLY A 362 -0.77 -9.66 13.92
C GLY A 362 -0.25 -8.22 14.01
N GLN A 363 1.07 -8.02 13.85
CA GLN A 363 1.67 -6.69 13.91
C GLN A 363 1.56 -5.99 12.54
N PRO A 364 1.31 -4.67 12.53
CA PRO A 364 1.42 -3.87 11.32
C PRO A 364 2.84 -3.94 10.75
N LEU A 365 2.97 -4.20 9.45
CA LEU A 365 4.27 -4.34 8.77
C LEU A 365 4.99 -3.00 8.65
N ASP A 366 4.23 -1.92 8.54
CA ASP A 366 4.66 -0.54 8.37
C ASP A 366 5.35 0.05 9.61
N VAL A 367 4.93 -0.32 10.82
CA VAL A 367 5.45 0.29 12.06
C VAL A 367 6.94 -0.04 12.28
N ARG A 368 7.34 -1.31 12.15
CA ARG A 368 8.75 -1.71 12.32
C ARG A 368 9.61 -1.32 11.14
N GLN A 369 9.13 -1.51 9.91
CA GLN A 369 9.90 -1.16 8.72
C GLN A 369 10.05 0.36 8.61
N GLY A 370 9.01 1.13 8.94
CA GLY A 370 9.04 2.59 8.96
C GLY A 370 10.04 3.18 9.96
N ALA A 371 10.17 2.60 11.17
CA ALA A 371 11.19 3.03 12.12
C ALA A 371 12.62 2.83 11.58
N ARG A 372 12.87 1.68 10.94
CA ARG A 372 14.18 1.38 10.31
C ARG A 372 14.48 2.34 9.17
N VAL A 373 13.50 2.59 8.30
CA VAL A 373 13.63 3.52 7.16
C VAL A 373 13.88 4.95 7.64
N ARG A 374 13.21 5.41 8.72
CA ARG A 374 13.44 6.73 9.31
C ARG A 374 14.85 6.91 9.89
N ALA A 375 15.44 5.83 10.40
CA ALA A 375 16.81 5.83 10.94
C ALA A 375 17.90 5.85 9.86
N LEU A 376 17.56 5.57 8.58
CA LEU A 376 18.53 5.61 7.49
C LEU A 376 19.02 7.05 7.21
N PRO A 377 20.30 7.23 6.82
CA PRO A 377 20.80 8.50 6.31
C PRO A 377 19.96 8.99 5.11
N GLY A 378 19.74 10.31 5.01
CA GLY A 378 18.88 10.92 3.98
C GLY A 378 19.09 10.38 2.55
N PRO A 379 20.32 10.36 2.00
CA PRO A 379 20.57 9.86 0.65
C PRO A 379 20.24 8.37 0.46
N ILE A 380 20.47 7.54 1.48
CA ILE A 380 20.16 6.10 1.45
C ILE A 380 18.65 5.88 1.56
N ARG A 381 17.99 6.67 2.42
CA ARG A 381 16.54 6.65 2.59
C ARG A 381 15.80 7.06 1.31
N ASP A 382 16.20 8.17 0.69
CA ASP A 382 15.59 8.63 -0.57
C ASP A 382 15.80 7.58 -1.68
N THR A 383 16.98 6.95 -1.73
CA THR A 383 17.28 5.84 -2.65
C THR A 383 16.32 4.66 -2.43
N TYR A 384 16.15 4.22 -1.18
CA TYR A 384 15.20 3.17 -0.82
C TYR A 384 13.76 3.51 -1.22
N LEU A 385 13.31 4.73 -0.93
CA LEU A 385 11.95 5.18 -1.25
C LEU A 385 11.73 5.27 -2.77
N MET A 386 12.72 5.74 -3.53
CA MET A 386 12.65 5.76 -4.99
C MET A 386 12.64 4.35 -5.60
N LEU A 387 13.39 3.39 -5.05
CA LEU A 387 13.28 1.98 -5.44
C LEU A 387 11.88 1.45 -5.11
N ALA A 388 11.33 1.81 -3.95
CA ALA A 388 10.01 1.37 -3.52
C ALA A 388 8.89 1.89 -4.43
N LEU A 389 9.01 3.08 -5.01
CA LEU A 389 8.04 3.65 -5.95
C LEU A 389 7.94 2.88 -7.28
N GLN A 390 8.92 2.03 -7.60
CA GLN A 390 8.98 1.27 -8.84
C GLN A 390 8.57 -0.18 -8.61
N ASP A 391 7.66 -0.71 -9.43
CA ASP A 391 7.34 -2.15 -9.41
C ASP A 391 8.48 -3.00 -10.00
N HIS A 392 9.20 -2.43 -10.98
CA HIS A 392 10.40 -3.01 -11.57
C HIS A 392 11.54 -1.99 -11.48
N PRO A 393 12.46 -2.11 -10.50
CA PRO A 393 13.48 -1.10 -10.25
C PRO A 393 14.43 -0.88 -11.43
N ASP A 394 14.53 0.37 -11.90
CA ASP A 394 15.60 0.81 -12.80
C ASP A 394 16.72 1.43 -11.95
N LEU A 395 17.76 0.65 -11.69
CA LEU A 395 18.90 1.08 -10.89
C LEU A 395 19.65 2.28 -11.50
N ARG A 396 19.68 2.40 -12.84
CA ARG A 396 20.37 3.51 -13.51
C ARG A 396 19.58 4.81 -13.35
N ALA A 397 18.26 4.74 -13.53
CA ALA A 397 17.38 5.88 -13.31
C ALA A 397 17.37 6.29 -11.83
N THR A 398 17.24 5.33 -10.92
CA THR A 398 17.26 5.59 -9.46
C THR A 398 18.57 6.25 -9.03
N ARG A 399 19.72 5.76 -9.49
CA ARG A 399 21.02 6.38 -9.21
C ARG A 399 21.08 7.82 -9.71
N LYS A 400 20.65 8.05 -10.96
CA LYS A 400 20.63 9.39 -11.56
C LYS A 400 19.69 10.33 -10.81
N ALA A 401 18.50 9.85 -10.39
CA ALA A 401 17.53 10.60 -9.60
C ALA A 401 18.05 10.95 -8.19
N ALA A 402 18.81 10.04 -7.57
CA ALA A 402 19.47 10.26 -6.29
C ALA A 402 20.64 11.25 -6.35
N GLY A 403 21.17 11.52 -7.56
CA GLY A 403 22.35 12.37 -7.73
C GLY A 403 23.65 11.73 -7.23
N LEU A 404 23.70 10.39 -7.16
CA LEU A 404 24.84 9.64 -6.62
C LEU A 404 25.80 9.17 -7.74
N SER A 405 27.10 9.13 -7.41
CA SER A 405 28.09 8.43 -8.23
C SER A 405 27.81 6.92 -8.28
N ALA A 406 28.48 6.19 -9.18
CA ALA A 406 28.32 4.73 -9.27
C ALA A 406 28.75 4.04 -7.96
N ASP A 407 29.86 4.49 -7.36
CA ASP A 407 30.41 3.91 -6.14
C ASP A 407 29.53 4.21 -4.91
N GLU A 408 29.07 5.45 -4.75
CA GLU A 408 28.16 5.83 -3.66
C GLU A 408 26.83 5.07 -3.75
N PHE A 409 26.29 4.89 -4.95
CA PHE A 409 25.05 4.15 -5.16
C PHE A 409 25.23 2.66 -4.90
N ALA A 410 26.35 2.07 -5.33
CA ALA A 410 26.67 0.67 -5.02
C ALA A 410 26.79 0.45 -3.50
N LEU A 411 27.42 1.38 -2.78
CA LEU A 411 27.49 1.35 -1.31
C LEU A 411 26.12 1.51 -0.66
N ALA A 412 25.29 2.44 -1.14
CA ALA A 412 23.92 2.64 -0.64
C ALA A 412 23.05 1.40 -0.88
N LEU A 413 23.09 0.82 -2.07
CA LEU A 413 22.34 -0.39 -2.41
C LEU A 413 22.85 -1.59 -1.59
N SER A 414 24.16 -1.77 -1.46
CA SER A 414 24.76 -2.79 -0.61
C SER A 414 24.31 -2.65 0.85
N HIS A 415 24.28 -1.42 1.37
CA HIS A 415 23.76 -1.15 2.72
C HIS A 415 22.27 -1.52 2.85
N LEU A 416 21.42 -1.15 1.89
CA LEU A 416 20.00 -1.50 1.90
C LEU A 416 19.77 -3.02 1.84
N THR A 417 20.56 -3.72 1.03
CA THR A 417 20.53 -5.19 0.93
C THR A 417 21.02 -5.86 2.21
N GLN A 418 22.10 -5.35 2.80
CA GLN A 418 22.59 -5.84 4.10
C GLN A 418 21.59 -5.63 5.22
N GLU A 419 20.83 -4.54 5.18
CA GLU A 419 19.70 -4.29 6.08
C GLU A 419 18.45 -5.13 5.75
N GLY A 420 18.46 -5.93 4.68
CA GLY A 420 17.29 -6.73 4.28
C GLY A 420 16.09 -5.86 3.89
N LEU A 421 16.34 -4.66 3.37
CA LEU A 421 15.30 -3.78 2.86
C LEU A 421 15.08 -3.97 1.36
N THR A 422 16.12 -4.41 0.65
CA THR A 422 16.11 -4.69 -0.78
C THR A 422 16.78 -6.03 -1.11
N ALA A 423 16.43 -6.61 -2.25
CA ALA A 423 17.26 -7.60 -2.93
C ALA A 423 18.45 -6.91 -3.62
N GLU A 424 19.45 -7.68 -4.07
CA GLU A 424 20.63 -7.16 -4.80
C GLU A 424 20.25 -6.37 -6.06
N GLY A 425 19.15 -6.74 -6.73
CA GLY A 425 18.60 -6.04 -7.88
C GLY A 425 17.82 -4.74 -7.55
N GLY A 426 17.76 -4.33 -6.28
CA GLY A 426 17.03 -3.15 -5.82
C GLY A 426 15.54 -3.34 -5.62
N HIS A 427 15.01 -4.56 -5.77
CA HIS A 427 13.63 -4.87 -5.43
C HIS A 427 13.40 -4.65 -3.93
N VAL A 428 12.47 -3.78 -3.57
CA VAL A 428 12.13 -3.48 -2.18
C VAL A 428 11.14 -4.51 -1.64
N TYR A 429 11.51 -5.15 -0.53
CA TYR A 429 10.62 -6.08 0.16
C TYR A 429 9.43 -5.35 0.78
N ALA A 430 8.21 -5.83 0.48
CA ALA A 430 6.96 -5.23 0.92
C ALA A 430 6.84 -3.73 0.56
N ALA A 431 7.18 -3.38 -0.69
CA ALA A 431 7.17 -2.01 -1.20
C ALA A 431 5.85 -1.25 -0.94
N ALA A 432 4.71 -1.94 -0.90
CA ALA A 432 3.40 -1.35 -0.58
C ALA A 432 3.39 -0.61 0.76
N ALA A 433 3.99 -1.17 1.81
CA ALA A 433 4.07 -0.53 3.13
C ALA A 433 4.94 0.74 3.09
N ALA A 434 6.03 0.72 2.32
CA ALA A 434 6.87 1.90 2.11
C ALA A 434 6.15 3.01 1.34
N ARG A 435 5.37 2.65 0.30
CA ARG A 435 4.53 3.58 -0.48
C ARG A 435 3.45 4.22 0.39
N GLU A 436 2.79 3.45 1.24
CA GLU A 436 1.76 3.94 2.16
C GLU A 436 2.34 4.97 3.15
N GLN A 437 3.50 4.68 3.73
CA GLN A 437 4.19 5.62 4.63
C GLN A 437 4.64 6.89 3.89
N LEU A 438 5.14 6.75 2.66
CA LEU A 438 5.53 7.89 1.84
C LEU A 438 4.32 8.77 1.48
N ALA A 439 3.16 8.18 1.22
CA ALA A 439 1.92 8.90 0.93
C ALA A 439 1.44 9.78 2.12
N GLN A 440 1.85 9.46 3.35
CA GLN A 440 1.58 10.31 4.53
C GLN A 440 2.40 11.61 4.55
N VAL A 441 3.41 11.75 3.67
CA VAL A 441 4.21 12.97 3.50
C VAL A 441 4.13 13.43 2.03
N PRO A 442 2.99 14.01 1.58
CA PRO A 442 2.69 14.21 0.16
C PRO A 442 3.73 15.03 -0.59
N VAL A 443 4.30 16.07 0.03
CA VAL A 443 5.32 16.92 -0.60
C VAL A 443 6.59 16.12 -0.89
N HIS A 444 7.04 15.29 0.06
CA HIS A 444 8.22 14.45 -0.13
C HIS A 444 7.98 13.38 -1.19
N ALA A 445 6.80 12.74 -1.18
CA ALA A 445 6.39 11.79 -2.20
C ALA A 445 6.47 12.38 -3.62
N LYS A 446 5.85 13.56 -3.82
CA LYS A 446 5.85 14.26 -5.10
C LYS A 446 7.26 14.66 -5.56
N LEU A 447 8.13 15.09 -4.64
CA LEU A 447 9.53 15.39 -4.95
C LEU A 447 10.31 14.15 -5.42
N LEU A 448 10.09 12.99 -4.80
CA LEU A 448 10.74 11.74 -5.22
C LEU A 448 10.23 11.27 -6.58
N HIS A 449 8.92 11.34 -6.81
CA HIS A 449 8.34 11.08 -8.14
C HIS A 449 8.93 12.01 -9.20
N LEU A 450 9.02 13.32 -8.96
CA LEU A 450 9.61 14.26 -9.92
C LEU A 450 11.09 13.94 -10.23
N LYS A 451 11.89 13.59 -9.21
CA LYS A 451 13.28 13.15 -9.40
C LYS A 451 13.36 11.90 -10.27
N LEU A 452 12.51 10.91 -10.02
CA LEU A 452 12.43 9.68 -10.81
C LEU A 452 11.99 9.96 -12.26
N ALA A 453 10.92 10.75 -12.45
CA ALA A 453 10.39 11.11 -13.76
C ALA A 453 11.46 11.75 -14.68
N ARG A 454 12.29 12.65 -14.11
CA ARG A 454 13.41 13.29 -14.81
C ARG A 454 14.52 12.30 -15.20
N ALA A 455 14.68 11.21 -14.45
CA ALA A 455 15.74 10.23 -14.65
C ALA A 455 15.34 9.03 -15.52
N LEU A 456 14.06 8.62 -15.45
CA LEU A 456 13.52 7.47 -16.17
C LEU A 456 13.50 7.69 -17.70
N PRO A 457 13.49 6.59 -18.48
CA PRO A 457 13.16 6.66 -19.91
C PRO A 457 11.78 7.29 -20.13
N GLU A 458 11.63 8.13 -21.17
CA GLU A 458 10.37 8.85 -21.42
C GLU A 458 9.16 7.93 -21.59
N SER A 459 9.37 6.70 -22.08
CA SER A 459 8.32 5.68 -22.21
C SER A 459 7.77 5.15 -20.87
N ALA A 460 8.53 5.29 -19.78
CA ALA A 460 8.19 4.81 -18.44
C ALA A 460 7.88 5.95 -17.46
N ALA A 461 8.26 7.20 -17.77
CA ALA A 461 8.24 8.32 -16.83
C ALA A 461 6.85 8.92 -16.55
N TRP A 462 5.83 8.64 -17.36
CA TRP A 462 4.53 9.29 -17.23
C TRP A 462 3.87 9.15 -15.84
N PRO A 463 3.79 7.95 -15.23
CA PRO A 463 3.14 7.80 -13.92
C PRO A 463 3.75 8.69 -12.84
N ASP A 464 5.08 8.85 -12.84
CA ASP A 464 5.80 9.70 -11.91
C ASP A 464 5.59 11.19 -12.21
N TYR A 465 5.55 11.58 -13.49
CA TYR A 465 5.18 12.95 -13.87
C TYR A 465 3.76 13.30 -13.40
N ASP A 466 2.79 12.42 -13.64
CA ASP A 466 1.39 12.61 -13.24
C ASP A 466 1.25 12.74 -11.72
N ALA A 467 1.96 11.89 -10.96
CA ALA A 467 1.97 11.95 -9.50
C ALA A 467 2.55 13.27 -8.94
N ALA A 468 3.45 13.93 -9.68
CA ALA A 468 4.16 15.14 -9.25
C ALA A 468 3.70 16.42 -9.99
N ARG A 469 2.52 16.42 -10.63
CA ARG A 469 2.05 17.49 -11.51
C ARG A 469 2.14 18.91 -10.93
N ASP A 470 1.84 19.06 -9.65
CA ASP A 470 1.84 20.38 -8.98
C ASP A 470 3.24 20.97 -8.76
N LEU A 471 4.30 20.20 -9.02
CA LEU A 471 5.70 20.60 -8.81
C LEU A 471 6.47 20.80 -10.12
N TRP A 472 5.81 20.72 -11.28
CA TRP A 472 6.48 20.86 -12.57
C TRP A 472 7.06 22.26 -12.77
N GLU A 473 8.25 22.32 -13.36
CA GLU A 473 8.85 23.52 -13.93
C GLU A 473 8.69 23.51 -15.47
N ASP A 474 8.98 24.61 -16.15
CA ASP A 474 8.83 24.73 -17.62
C ASP A 474 9.54 23.60 -18.39
N ALA A 475 10.73 23.19 -17.92
CA ALA A 475 11.49 22.09 -18.52
C ALA A 475 10.85 20.70 -18.30
N ASP A 476 10.07 20.54 -17.22
CA ASP A 476 9.33 19.30 -16.95
C ASP A 476 8.11 19.20 -17.83
N GLU A 477 7.42 20.31 -18.13
CA GLU A 477 6.23 20.32 -18.95
C GLU A 477 6.49 19.72 -20.33
N GLU A 478 7.60 20.11 -20.98
CA GLU A 478 7.98 19.62 -22.30
C GLU A 478 8.28 18.12 -22.29
N ARG A 479 9.00 17.63 -21.27
CA ARG A 479 9.36 16.21 -21.14
C ARG A 479 8.16 15.36 -20.72
N ALA A 480 7.29 15.88 -19.85
CA ALA A 480 6.03 15.24 -19.45
C ALA A 480 5.09 15.10 -20.64
N ALA A 481 4.98 16.12 -21.50
CA ALA A 481 4.21 16.06 -22.75
C ALA A 481 4.71 14.96 -23.69
N ARG A 482 6.04 14.80 -23.86
CA ARG A 482 6.62 13.68 -24.62
C ARG A 482 6.31 12.31 -24.00
N ALA A 483 6.46 12.18 -22.67
CA ALA A 483 6.13 10.95 -21.95
C ALA A 483 4.65 10.57 -22.08
N ALA A 484 3.75 11.56 -21.94
CA ALA A 484 2.31 11.41 -22.15
C ALA A 484 2.00 10.94 -23.58
N SER A 485 2.65 11.54 -24.59
CA SER A 485 2.51 11.16 -26.00
C SER A 485 2.90 9.70 -26.25
N LEU A 486 4.04 9.25 -25.71
CA LEU A 486 4.49 7.86 -25.83
C LEU A 486 3.52 6.88 -25.16
N ARG A 487 3.00 7.23 -23.97
CA ARG A 487 2.00 6.44 -23.28
C ARG A 487 0.68 6.39 -24.05
N ALA A 488 0.22 7.51 -24.60
CA ALA A 488 -0.98 7.57 -25.42
C ALA A 488 -0.84 6.69 -26.67
N ALA A 489 0.31 6.73 -27.35
CA ALA A 489 0.60 5.85 -28.48
C ALA A 489 0.58 4.35 -28.10
N ALA A 490 1.11 4.00 -26.92
CA ALA A 490 1.04 2.63 -26.40
C ALA A 490 -0.39 2.19 -26.06
N LEU A 491 -1.20 3.08 -25.48
CA LEU A 491 -2.62 2.84 -25.20
C LEU A 491 -3.40 2.63 -26.51
N LEU A 492 -3.15 3.44 -27.54
CA LEU A 492 -3.79 3.30 -28.85
C LEU A 492 -3.46 1.96 -29.51
N ARG A 493 -2.19 1.55 -29.53
CA ARG A 493 -1.79 0.22 -30.05
C ARG A 493 -2.44 -0.94 -29.32
N ARG A 494 -2.77 -0.76 -28.04
CA ARG A 494 -3.46 -1.77 -27.21
C ARG A 494 -4.98 -1.67 -27.27
N GLY A 495 -5.55 -0.77 -28.08
CA GLY A 495 -7.00 -0.63 -28.24
C GLY A 495 -7.70 0.17 -27.14
N TYR A 496 -6.98 1.06 -26.43
CA TYR A 496 -7.53 1.91 -25.37
C TYR A 496 -7.58 3.41 -25.75
N PRO A 497 -8.31 3.80 -26.82
CA PRO A 497 -8.35 5.19 -27.27
C PRO A 497 -8.98 6.15 -26.26
N GLY A 498 -9.91 5.68 -25.41
CA GLY A 498 -10.51 6.49 -24.35
C GLY A 498 -9.51 6.98 -23.31
N GLN A 499 -8.63 6.08 -22.85
CA GLN A 499 -7.58 6.45 -21.90
C GLN A 499 -6.53 7.35 -22.56
N ALA A 500 -6.21 7.11 -23.84
CA ALA A 500 -5.31 7.96 -24.59
C ALA A 500 -5.87 9.38 -24.79
N ALA A 501 -7.16 9.51 -25.09
CA ALA A 501 -7.83 10.80 -25.26
C ALA A 501 -7.88 11.56 -23.93
N ALA A 502 -8.30 10.91 -22.84
CA ALA A 502 -8.33 11.55 -21.52
C ALA A 502 -6.95 12.03 -21.05
N LEU A 503 -5.90 11.26 -21.35
CA LEU A 503 -4.52 11.66 -21.08
C LEU A 503 -4.12 12.92 -21.87
N LEU A 504 -4.41 12.96 -23.18
CA LEU A 504 -4.01 14.06 -24.05
C LEU A 504 -4.94 15.28 -23.99
N ASP A 505 -6.16 15.14 -23.47
CA ASP A 505 -7.06 16.25 -23.12
C ASP A 505 -6.39 17.18 -22.09
N ALA A 506 -5.55 16.63 -21.21
CA ALA A 506 -4.79 17.38 -20.22
C ALA A 506 -3.60 18.19 -20.78
N PHE A 507 -3.36 18.11 -22.09
CA PHE A 507 -2.32 18.82 -22.85
C PHE A 507 -2.90 19.50 -24.11
N ALA A 508 -4.15 19.98 -24.03
CA ALA A 508 -4.86 20.58 -25.16
C ALA A 508 -4.20 21.88 -25.67
N GLU A 509 -3.44 22.56 -24.83
CA GLU A 509 -2.69 23.79 -25.14
C GLU A 509 -1.43 23.53 -25.98
N ARG A 510 -0.92 22.29 -26.03
CA ARG A 510 0.35 21.93 -26.70
C ARG A 510 0.13 21.53 -28.17
N PRO A 511 0.32 22.40 -29.18
CA PRO A 511 0.00 22.07 -30.58
C PRO A 511 0.81 20.88 -31.14
N GLU A 512 2.03 20.65 -30.65
CA GLU A 512 2.89 19.53 -31.09
C GLU A 512 2.28 18.14 -30.81
N LEU A 513 1.35 18.04 -29.85
CA LEU A 513 0.62 16.81 -29.55
C LEU A 513 -0.67 16.66 -30.36
N ALA A 514 -1.03 17.64 -31.20
CA ALA A 514 -2.32 17.68 -31.87
C ALA A 514 -2.59 16.44 -32.74
N VAL A 515 -1.59 15.91 -33.45
CA VAL A 515 -1.77 14.71 -34.30
C VAL A 515 -2.05 13.46 -33.47
N GLN A 516 -1.28 13.21 -32.40
CA GLN A 516 -1.49 12.07 -31.52
C GLN A 516 -2.83 12.17 -30.78
N HIS A 517 -3.17 13.38 -30.33
CA HIS A 517 -4.45 13.65 -29.69
C HIS A 517 -5.61 13.44 -30.67
N ALA A 518 -5.48 13.89 -31.92
CA ALA A 518 -6.48 13.66 -32.94
C ALA A 518 -6.71 12.16 -33.21
N TRP A 519 -5.67 11.33 -33.24
CA TRP A 519 -5.83 9.87 -33.36
C TRP A 519 -6.59 9.26 -32.19
N ALA A 520 -6.34 9.73 -30.96
CA ALA A 520 -7.11 9.29 -29.79
C ALA A 520 -8.58 9.72 -29.86
N LEU A 521 -8.84 10.97 -30.24
CA LEU A 521 -10.19 11.52 -30.44
C LEU A 521 -10.95 10.78 -31.56
N LEU A 522 -10.27 10.45 -32.66
CA LEU A 522 -10.82 9.62 -33.74
C LEU A 522 -11.21 8.24 -33.22
N GLY A 523 -10.38 7.62 -32.39
CA GLY A 523 -10.65 6.31 -31.78
C GLY A 523 -11.88 6.28 -30.87
N VAL A 524 -12.22 7.39 -30.21
CA VAL A 524 -13.44 7.52 -29.38
C VAL A 524 -14.65 8.10 -30.11
N GLY A 525 -14.52 8.45 -31.39
CA GLY A 525 -15.63 9.01 -32.17
C GLY A 525 -15.80 10.54 -32.10
N ARG A 526 -14.89 11.27 -31.45
CA ARG A 526 -14.92 12.75 -31.31
C ARG A 526 -14.31 13.43 -32.55
N TYR A 527 -14.91 13.19 -33.73
CA TYR A 527 -14.33 13.58 -35.03
C TYR A 527 -14.20 15.09 -35.24
N SER A 528 -15.21 15.86 -34.83
CA SER A 528 -15.21 17.33 -34.95
C SER A 528 -14.13 17.97 -34.07
N GLU A 529 -13.91 17.40 -32.88
CA GLU A 529 -12.85 17.83 -31.96
C GLU A 529 -11.47 17.46 -32.49
N ALA A 530 -11.33 16.27 -33.09
CA ALA A 530 -10.09 15.88 -33.76
C ALA A 530 -9.72 16.87 -34.88
N LEU A 531 -10.70 17.28 -35.70
CA LEU A 531 -10.46 18.27 -36.77
C LEU A 531 -10.07 19.63 -36.20
N ARG A 532 -10.82 20.15 -35.21
CA ARG A 532 -10.52 21.41 -34.52
C ARG A 532 -9.14 21.39 -33.88
N ARG A 533 -8.75 20.24 -33.33
CA ARG A 533 -7.43 20.04 -32.74
C ARG A 533 -6.32 20.12 -33.79
N LEU A 534 -6.52 19.56 -34.98
CA LEU A 534 -5.56 19.64 -36.08
C LEU A 534 -5.47 21.05 -36.70
N GLU A 535 -6.52 21.87 -36.57
CA GLU A 535 -6.52 23.28 -37.01
C GLU A 535 -5.62 24.18 -36.15
N THR A 536 -5.23 23.75 -34.94
CA THR A 536 -4.30 24.51 -34.09
C THR A 536 -2.84 24.44 -34.58
N LEU A 537 -2.53 23.52 -35.50
CA LEU A 537 -1.21 23.38 -36.11
C LEU A 537 -0.91 24.54 -37.06
N THR A 538 0.37 24.89 -37.23
CA THR A 538 0.79 25.88 -38.22
C THR A 538 0.47 25.41 -39.65
N PRO A 539 0.34 26.34 -40.64
CA PRO A 539 0.05 25.95 -42.02
C PRO A 539 1.02 24.93 -42.60
N HIS A 540 2.30 24.98 -42.22
CA HIS A 540 3.32 24.03 -42.61
C HIS A 540 3.09 22.64 -41.97
N GLU A 541 2.88 22.57 -40.66
CA GLU A 541 2.58 21.32 -39.95
C GLU A 541 1.31 20.64 -40.45
N GLN A 542 0.30 21.42 -40.85
CA GLN A 542 -0.91 20.89 -41.46
C GLN A 542 -0.68 20.21 -42.82
N GLN A 543 0.44 20.48 -43.51
CA GLN A 543 0.83 19.79 -44.74
C GLN A 543 1.65 18.52 -44.49
N MET A 544 2.05 18.25 -43.24
CA MET A 544 2.77 17.03 -42.91
C MET A 544 1.85 15.82 -43.04
N VAL A 545 2.40 14.70 -43.53
CA VAL A 545 1.64 13.49 -43.87
C VAL A 545 0.74 13.03 -42.72
N GLY A 546 1.25 12.98 -41.48
CA GLY A 546 0.45 12.56 -40.32
C GLY A 546 -0.78 13.44 -40.06
N ALA A 547 -0.65 14.76 -40.22
CA ALA A 547 -1.76 15.69 -40.07
C ALA A 547 -2.76 15.57 -41.22
N LEU A 548 -2.28 15.43 -42.46
CA LEU A 548 -3.14 15.21 -43.64
C LEU A 548 -4.00 13.96 -43.48
N VAL A 549 -3.39 12.83 -43.10
CA VAL A 549 -4.11 11.55 -42.92
C VAL A 549 -5.11 11.63 -41.77
N ALA A 550 -4.75 12.22 -40.63
CA ALA A 550 -5.66 12.38 -39.50
C ALA A 550 -6.87 13.28 -39.87
N ARG A 551 -6.64 14.39 -40.58
CA ARG A 551 -7.70 15.29 -41.08
C ARG A 551 -8.61 14.57 -42.08
N ALA A 552 -8.03 13.89 -43.06
CA ALA A 552 -8.78 13.14 -44.07
C ALA A 552 -9.63 12.03 -43.41
N THR A 553 -9.08 11.35 -42.41
CA THR A 553 -9.80 10.35 -41.60
C THR A 553 -10.97 10.99 -40.84
N ALA A 554 -10.77 12.15 -40.20
CA ALA A 554 -11.86 12.86 -39.53
C ALA A 554 -12.98 13.24 -40.51
N LEU A 555 -12.61 13.80 -41.67
CA LEU A 555 -13.55 14.26 -42.69
C LEU A 555 -14.39 13.11 -43.26
N VAL A 556 -13.77 11.98 -43.62
CA VAL A 556 -14.52 10.82 -44.17
C VAL A 556 -15.48 10.23 -43.13
N ARG A 557 -15.11 10.25 -41.84
CA ARG A 557 -15.99 9.80 -40.74
C ARG A 557 -17.16 10.74 -40.46
N MET A 558 -17.05 12.00 -40.87
CA MET A 558 -18.13 13.00 -40.84
C MET A 558 -18.93 13.07 -42.15
N GLY A 559 -18.64 12.21 -43.14
CA GLY A 559 -19.35 12.19 -44.43
C GLY A 559 -18.85 13.20 -45.48
N ARG A 560 -17.82 14.01 -45.16
CA ARG A 560 -17.20 14.97 -46.08
C ARG A 560 -16.23 14.27 -47.03
N ASN A 561 -16.78 13.44 -47.90
CA ASN A 561 -16.01 12.47 -48.70
C ASN A 561 -15.10 13.12 -49.76
N GLU A 562 -15.53 14.22 -50.38
CA GLU A 562 -14.73 14.90 -51.41
C GLU A 562 -13.48 15.56 -50.80
N ASP A 563 -13.67 16.36 -49.74
CA ASP A 563 -12.57 16.98 -48.99
C ASP A 563 -11.59 15.93 -48.44
N ALA A 564 -12.12 14.81 -47.93
CA ALA A 564 -11.30 13.71 -47.43
C ALA A 564 -10.46 13.08 -48.55
N ALA A 565 -11.06 12.85 -49.72
CA ALA A 565 -10.37 12.26 -50.87
C ALA A 565 -9.30 13.20 -51.43
N GLU A 566 -9.56 14.51 -51.47
CA GLU A 566 -8.56 15.50 -51.88
C GLU A 566 -7.34 15.46 -50.95
N LEU A 567 -7.55 15.52 -49.62
CA LEU A 567 -6.45 15.50 -48.67
C LEU A 567 -5.69 14.16 -48.68
N ALA A 568 -6.39 13.03 -48.71
CA ALA A 568 -5.76 11.71 -48.75
C ALA A 568 -4.99 11.48 -50.04
N GLY A 569 -5.47 11.99 -51.19
CA GLY A 569 -4.81 11.89 -52.49
C GLY A 569 -3.48 12.64 -52.59
N ARG A 570 -3.19 13.54 -51.64
CA ARG A 570 -1.90 14.24 -51.54
C ARG A 570 -0.82 13.42 -50.85
N VAL A 571 -1.19 12.33 -50.19
CA VAL A 571 -0.26 11.41 -49.53
C VAL A 571 0.26 10.41 -50.56
N SER A 572 1.58 10.28 -50.66
CA SER A 572 2.24 9.32 -51.54
C SER A 572 3.36 8.58 -50.80
N GLY A 573 3.81 7.46 -51.35
CA GLY A 573 4.88 6.65 -50.78
C GLY A 573 4.41 5.28 -50.26
N SER A 574 5.28 4.64 -49.49
CA SER A 574 5.04 3.39 -48.77
C SER A 574 5.01 3.65 -47.27
N GLY A 575 4.24 2.88 -46.51
CA GLY A 575 4.15 3.01 -45.05
C GLY A 575 2.73 3.03 -44.52
N ALA A 576 2.61 2.98 -43.19
CA ALA A 576 1.33 2.98 -42.48
C ALA A 576 0.46 4.22 -42.79
N GLU A 577 1.04 5.40 -42.98
CA GLU A 577 0.32 6.61 -43.35
C GLU A 577 -0.26 6.53 -44.77
N ALA A 578 0.51 5.99 -45.73
CA ALA A 578 0.03 5.77 -47.09
C ALA A 578 -1.08 4.72 -47.13
N ALA A 579 -0.95 3.65 -46.34
CA ALA A 579 -1.99 2.63 -46.20
C ALA A 579 -3.29 3.25 -45.66
N ARG A 580 -3.21 4.04 -44.59
CA ARG A 580 -4.38 4.77 -44.03
C ARG A 580 -4.96 5.77 -45.01
N ALA A 581 -4.14 6.48 -45.79
CA ALA A 581 -4.63 7.39 -46.83
C ALA A 581 -5.41 6.63 -47.92
N ALA A 582 -4.92 5.47 -48.36
CA ALA A 582 -5.62 4.59 -49.28
C ALA A 582 -6.94 4.07 -48.67
N SER A 583 -6.95 3.69 -47.39
CA SER A 583 -8.19 3.33 -46.67
C SER A 583 -9.19 4.49 -46.65
N VAL A 584 -8.75 5.74 -46.47
CA VAL A 584 -9.63 6.91 -46.52
C VAL A 584 -10.22 7.11 -47.91
N LEU A 585 -9.42 6.99 -48.97
CA LEU A 585 -9.88 7.06 -50.36
C LEU A 585 -10.91 5.96 -50.66
N ALA A 586 -10.66 4.75 -50.18
CA ALA A 586 -11.59 3.63 -50.31
C ALA A 586 -12.93 3.92 -49.61
N HIS A 587 -12.90 4.40 -48.37
CA HIS A 587 -14.09 4.79 -47.62
C HIS A 587 -14.86 5.93 -48.31
N ALA A 588 -14.17 6.95 -48.81
CA ALA A 588 -14.78 8.07 -49.52
C ALA A 588 -15.44 7.64 -50.84
N ALA A 589 -14.79 6.77 -51.62
CA ALA A 589 -15.37 6.17 -52.83
C ALA A 589 -16.59 5.30 -52.50
N ARG A 590 -16.51 4.49 -51.44
CA ARG A 590 -17.61 3.65 -50.97
C ARG A 590 -18.84 4.46 -50.56
N ASN A 591 -18.66 5.52 -49.78
CA ASN A 591 -19.75 6.39 -49.35
C ASN A 591 -20.42 7.09 -50.57
N ARG A 592 -19.68 7.29 -51.66
CA ARG A 592 -20.18 7.79 -52.96
C ARG A 592 -20.66 6.66 -53.90
N GLN A 593 -20.70 5.41 -53.45
CA GLN A 593 -21.08 4.21 -54.21
C GLN A 593 -20.23 3.95 -55.47
N GLN A 594 -18.98 4.45 -55.49
CA GLN A 594 -18.02 4.20 -56.56
C GLN A 594 -17.25 2.91 -56.26
N TRP A 595 -17.93 1.77 -56.45
CA TRP A 595 -17.46 0.47 -55.96
C TRP A 595 -16.14 0.00 -56.56
N GLU A 596 -15.85 0.31 -57.83
CA GLU A 596 -14.58 -0.07 -58.47
C GLU A 596 -13.40 0.74 -57.91
N GLU A 597 -13.58 2.03 -57.65
CA GLU A 597 -12.57 2.84 -56.96
C GLU A 597 -12.38 2.37 -55.52
N ALA A 598 -13.47 2.11 -54.80
CA ALA A 598 -13.44 1.60 -53.43
C ALA A 598 -12.67 0.26 -53.35
N ARG A 599 -12.93 -0.65 -54.28
CA ARG A 599 -12.21 -1.93 -54.41
C ARG A 599 -10.72 -1.70 -54.65
N ARG A 600 -10.37 -0.84 -55.61
CA ARG A 600 -8.97 -0.54 -55.97
C ARG A 600 -8.21 0.04 -54.79
N PHE A 601 -8.76 1.05 -54.12
CA PHE A 601 -8.09 1.68 -52.98
C PHE A 601 -8.00 0.76 -51.75
N SER A 602 -9.03 -0.06 -51.49
CA SER A 602 -8.95 -1.07 -50.43
C SER A 602 -7.86 -2.11 -50.73
N GLN A 603 -7.69 -2.52 -51.99
CA GLN A 603 -6.61 -3.40 -52.39
C GLN A 603 -5.24 -2.75 -52.18
N ILE A 604 -5.07 -1.48 -52.59
CA ILE A 604 -3.82 -0.74 -52.35
C ILE A 604 -3.52 -0.64 -50.85
N ALA A 605 -4.52 -0.36 -50.02
CA ALA A 605 -4.36 -0.32 -48.57
C ALA A 605 -3.94 -1.69 -48.01
N ALA A 606 -4.58 -2.78 -48.46
CA ALA A 606 -4.21 -4.15 -48.08
C ALA A 606 -2.76 -4.49 -48.45
N ASP A 607 -2.35 -4.16 -49.67
CA ASP A 607 -0.98 -4.42 -50.16
C ASP A 607 0.05 -3.62 -49.34
N LEU A 608 -0.26 -2.38 -48.97
CA LEU A 608 0.61 -1.56 -48.12
C LEU A 608 0.69 -2.11 -46.69
N TRP A 609 -0.42 -2.55 -46.08
CA TRP A 609 -0.39 -3.20 -44.77
C TRP A 609 0.37 -4.52 -44.79
N GLN A 610 0.33 -5.26 -45.90
CA GLN A 610 1.14 -6.45 -46.09
C GLN A 610 2.64 -6.15 -46.04
N ILE A 611 3.07 -5.05 -46.67
CA ILE A 611 4.48 -4.63 -46.68
C ILE A 611 4.93 -4.25 -45.25
N GLU A 612 4.06 -3.58 -44.48
CA GLU A 612 4.34 -3.19 -43.09
C GLU A 612 4.28 -4.38 -42.09
N GLY A 613 3.77 -5.55 -42.52
CA GLY A 613 3.59 -6.71 -41.64
C GLY A 613 2.37 -6.62 -40.73
N GLU A 614 1.43 -5.71 -41.00
CA GLU A 614 0.22 -5.47 -40.21
C GLU A 614 -0.94 -6.34 -40.73
N ASP A 615 -0.87 -7.62 -40.38
CA ASP A 615 -1.72 -8.68 -40.91
C ASP A 615 -3.22 -8.48 -40.58
N GLU A 616 -3.55 -7.92 -39.42
CA GLU A 616 -4.93 -7.64 -38.99
C GLU A 616 -5.59 -6.57 -39.88
N GLN A 617 -4.89 -5.46 -40.09
CA GLN A 617 -5.33 -4.34 -40.92
C GLN A 617 -5.42 -4.76 -42.39
N ARG A 618 -4.46 -5.56 -42.87
CA ARG A 618 -4.51 -6.16 -44.21
C ARG A 618 -5.79 -6.97 -44.42
N VAL A 619 -6.12 -7.88 -43.50
CA VAL A 619 -7.32 -8.73 -43.61
C VAL A 619 -8.60 -7.89 -43.52
N SER A 620 -8.61 -6.84 -42.69
CA SER A 620 -9.73 -5.89 -42.63
C SER A 620 -9.97 -5.21 -43.99
N GLU A 621 -8.92 -4.74 -44.66
CA GLU A 621 -9.04 -4.13 -46.00
C GLU A 621 -9.47 -5.14 -47.07
N LEU A 622 -9.00 -6.39 -47.01
CA LEU A 622 -9.47 -7.46 -47.90
C LEU A 622 -10.97 -7.76 -47.70
N GLY A 623 -11.48 -7.61 -46.48
CA GLY A 623 -12.91 -7.65 -46.20
C GLY A 623 -13.69 -6.59 -46.96
N LEU A 624 -13.14 -5.37 -47.05
CA LEU A 624 -13.72 -4.28 -47.83
C LEU A 624 -13.59 -4.52 -49.34
N VAL A 625 -12.52 -5.15 -49.81
CA VAL A 625 -12.38 -5.61 -51.20
C VAL A 625 -13.47 -6.62 -51.56
N ALA A 626 -13.68 -7.64 -50.73
CA ALA A 626 -14.75 -8.64 -50.90
C ALA A 626 -16.12 -7.97 -50.95
N TRP A 627 -16.37 -7.03 -50.03
CA TRP A 627 -17.62 -6.29 -50.01
C TRP A 627 -17.84 -5.47 -51.30
N ALA A 628 -16.82 -4.75 -51.79
CA ALA A 628 -16.90 -4.00 -53.03
C ALA A 628 -17.10 -4.92 -54.26
N ARG A 629 -16.41 -6.08 -54.32
CA ARG A 629 -16.60 -7.10 -55.38
C ARG A 629 -18.04 -7.60 -55.43
N SER A 630 -18.68 -7.75 -54.27
CA SER A 630 -20.09 -8.17 -54.20
C SER A 630 -21.05 -7.13 -54.79
N HIS A 631 -20.73 -5.84 -54.68
CA HIS A 631 -21.49 -4.78 -55.37
C HIS A 631 -21.20 -4.71 -56.88
N LEU A 632 -20.04 -5.23 -57.31
CA LEU A 632 -19.63 -5.30 -58.72
C LEU A 632 -20.10 -6.59 -59.44
N GLY A 633 -21.01 -7.35 -58.82
CA GLY A 633 -21.66 -8.52 -59.44
C GLY A 633 -21.07 -9.88 -59.09
N THR A 634 -20.05 -9.95 -58.22
CA THR A 634 -19.64 -11.24 -57.63
C THR A 634 -20.70 -11.69 -56.61
N ALA A 635 -21.08 -12.97 -56.61
CA ALA A 635 -22.01 -13.49 -55.59
C ALA A 635 -21.41 -13.27 -54.18
N PRO A 636 -22.20 -12.83 -53.18
CA PRO A 636 -21.69 -12.57 -51.82
C PRO A 636 -20.84 -13.73 -51.26
N ASP A 637 -21.35 -14.96 -51.32
CA ASP A 637 -20.65 -16.16 -50.84
C ASP A 637 -19.33 -16.42 -51.53
N GLU A 638 -19.21 -16.05 -52.82
CA GLU A 638 -17.97 -16.18 -53.57
C GLU A 638 -16.99 -15.06 -53.20
N ALA A 639 -17.48 -13.83 -53.03
CA ALA A 639 -16.65 -12.67 -52.72
C ALA A 639 -15.98 -12.78 -51.35
N PHE A 640 -16.71 -13.27 -50.33
CA PHE A 640 -16.20 -13.38 -48.96
C PHE A 640 -15.48 -14.71 -48.65
N ARG A 641 -15.55 -15.71 -49.54
CA ARG A 641 -15.00 -17.06 -49.32
C ARG A 641 -13.52 -17.08 -48.94
N GLU A 642 -12.72 -16.27 -49.63
CA GLU A 642 -11.26 -16.29 -49.49
C GLU A 642 -10.76 -15.50 -48.26
N VAL A 643 -11.54 -14.51 -47.80
CA VAL A 643 -11.11 -13.63 -46.69
C VAL A 643 -11.53 -14.17 -45.32
N LEU A 644 -12.67 -14.86 -45.22
CA LEU A 644 -13.16 -15.38 -43.93
C LEU A 644 -12.17 -16.31 -43.20
N PRO A 645 -11.52 -17.30 -43.87
CA PRO A 645 -10.51 -18.14 -43.21
C PRO A 645 -9.30 -17.34 -42.70
N GLN A 646 -8.92 -16.27 -43.41
CA GLN A 646 -7.79 -15.43 -42.99
C GLN A 646 -8.11 -14.62 -41.73
N ALA A 647 -9.40 -14.32 -41.50
CA ALA A 647 -9.88 -13.55 -40.36
C ALA A 647 -10.11 -14.40 -39.10
N GLU A 648 -10.02 -15.74 -39.16
CA GLU A 648 -10.30 -16.62 -38.01
C GLU A 648 -9.48 -16.31 -36.75
N ARG A 649 -8.25 -15.81 -36.93
CA ARG A 649 -7.35 -15.40 -35.84
C ARG A 649 -7.62 -13.98 -35.29
N PHE A 650 -8.49 -13.20 -35.94
CA PHE A 650 -8.81 -11.81 -35.60
C PHE A 650 -10.33 -11.67 -35.43
N LEU A 651 -10.86 -12.10 -34.28
CA LEU A 651 -12.32 -12.19 -34.07
C LEU A 651 -13.05 -10.85 -34.26
N ASN A 652 -12.43 -9.73 -33.88
CA ASN A 652 -12.95 -8.39 -34.15
C ASN A 652 -13.09 -8.11 -35.66
N VAL A 653 -12.05 -8.42 -36.44
CA VAL A 653 -12.05 -8.26 -37.90
C VAL A 653 -13.04 -9.21 -38.56
N ARG A 654 -13.09 -10.48 -38.14
CA ARG A 654 -14.04 -11.46 -38.65
C ARG A 654 -15.48 -11.00 -38.41
N GLY A 655 -15.79 -10.55 -37.19
CA GLY A 655 -17.09 -9.98 -36.85
C GLY A 655 -17.48 -8.81 -37.75
N ALA A 656 -16.55 -7.88 -38.03
CA ALA A 656 -16.80 -6.76 -38.95
C ALA A 656 -17.04 -7.21 -40.40
N ILE A 657 -16.32 -8.23 -40.87
CA ILE A 657 -16.52 -8.83 -42.21
C ILE A 657 -17.89 -9.50 -42.29
N LEU A 658 -18.27 -10.27 -41.27
CA LEU A 658 -19.58 -10.91 -41.18
C LEU A 658 -20.72 -9.90 -41.20
N LEU A 659 -20.57 -8.74 -40.54
CA LEU A 659 -21.56 -7.65 -40.60
C LEU A 659 -21.76 -7.13 -42.03
N ASN A 660 -20.66 -6.89 -42.76
CA ASN A 660 -20.73 -6.43 -44.15
C ASN A 660 -21.31 -7.49 -45.08
N TYR A 661 -20.96 -8.76 -44.86
CA TYR A 661 -21.49 -9.88 -45.63
C TYR A 661 -22.99 -10.08 -45.37
N ALA A 662 -23.44 -10.03 -44.12
CA ALA A 662 -24.85 -10.10 -43.76
C ALA A 662 -25.67 -9.00 -44.44
N MET A 663 -25.17 -7.75 -44.44
CA MET A 663 -25.81 -6.64 -45.13
C MET A 663 -25.90 -6.88 -46.65
N ARG A 664 -24.90 -7.51 -47.26
CA ARG A 664 -24.98 -7.89 -48.68
C ARG A 664 -26.02 -8.96 -48.94
N LEU A 665 -26.08 -10.00 -48.11
CA LEU A 665 -27.09 -11.06 -48.24
C LEU A 665 -28.51 -10.51 -48.12
N GLU A 666 -28.75 -9.64 -47.13
CA GLU A 666 -30.02 -8.97 -46.93
C GLU A 666 -30.43 -8.15 -48.17
N GLN A 667 -29.51 -7.34 -48.72
CA GLN A 667 -29.76 -6.57 -49.96
C GLN A 667 -30.00 -7.45 -51.20
N THR A 668 -29.49 -8.69 -51.21
CA THR A 668 -29.75 -9.68 -52.27
C THR A 668 -30.97 -10.57 -52.00
N GLY A 669 -31.65 -10.37 -50.86
CA GLY A 669 -32.89 -11.07 -50.50
C GLY A 669 -32.72 -12.31 -49.62
N ASP A 670 -31.51 -12.68 -49.23
CA ASP A 670 -31.26 -13.80 -48.31
C ASP A 670 -31.20 -13.31 -46.85
N THR A 671 -32.38 -13.06 -46.28
CA THR A 671 -32.50 -12.60 -44.89
C THR A 671 -32.14 -13.68 -43.87
N HIS A 672 -32.34 -14.97 -44.20
CA HIS A 672 -32.01 -16.09 -43.32
C HIS A 672 -30.50 -16.27 -43.20
N GLY A 673 -29.76 -16.25 -44.32
CA GLY A 673 -28.30 -16.27 -44.33
C GLY A 673 -27.72 -15.05 -43.60
N ALA A 674 -28.29 -13.85 -43.83
CA ALA A 674 -27.88 -12.65 -43.12
C ALA A 674 -28.03 -12.78 -41.59
N ALA A 675 -29.14 -13.35 -41.11
CA ALA A 675 -29.37 -13.60 -39.70
C ALA A 675 -28.31 -14.53 -39.07
N LEU A 676 -27.97 -15.63 -39.74
CA LEU A 676 -26.94 -16.57 -39.27
C LEU A 676 -25.56 -15.91 -39.15
N LEU A 677 -25.19 -15.09 -40.13
CA LEU A 677 -23.92 -14.35 -40.09
C LEU A 677 -23.89 -13.31 -38.97
N LEU A 678 -25.01 -12.61 -38.72
CA LEU A 678 -25.11 -11.66 -37.60
C LEU A 678 -25.00 -12.36 -36.24
N ASP A 679 -25.60 -13.54 -36.08
CA ASP A 679 -25.49 -14.32 -34.84
C ASP A 679 -24.03 -14.77 -34.61
N GLY A 680 -23.30 -15.12 -35.67
CA GLY A 680 -21.84 -15.36 -35.61
C GLY A 680 -21.04 -14.10 -35.27
N ALA A 681 -21.36 -12.96 -35.89
CA ALA A 681 -20.70 -11.68 -35.63
C ALA A 681 -20.87 -11.23 -34.17
N ILE A 682 -22.06 -11.42 -33.60
CA ILE A 682 -22.36 -11.14 -32.18
C ILE A 682 -21.40 -11.92 -31.27
N GLN A 683 -21.24 -13.22 -31.50
CA GLN A 683 -20.37 -14.08 -30.69
C GLN A 683 -18.89 -13.68 -30.80
N ASP A 684 -18.43 -13.38 -32.02
CA ASP A 684 -17.04 -13.01 -32.25
C ASP A 684 -16.68 -11.66 -31.62
N LEU A 685 -17.54 -10.66 -31.78
CA LEU A 685 -17.33 -9.32 -31.24
C LEU A 685 -17.44 -9.30 -29.72
N GLU A 686 -18.34 -10.11 -29.13
CA GLU A 686 -18.40 -10.28 -27.69
C GLU A 686 -17.12 -10.92 -27.13
N ARG A 687 -16.63 -12.00 -27.74
CA ARG A 687 -15.38 -12.67 -27.33
C ARG A 687 -14.14 -11.78 -27.53
N ALA A 688 -14.14 -10.95 -28.57
CA ALA A 688 -13.09 -9.97 -28.81
C ALA A 688 -13.12 -8.77 -27.84
N GLY A 689 -14.23 -8.58 -27.11
CA GLY A 689 -14.42 -7.40 -26.25
C GLY A 689 -14.68 -6.10 -27.03
N ASP A 690 -15.04 -6.18 -28.31
CA ASP A 690 -15.36 -5.02 -29.15
C ASP A 690 -16.80 -4.55 -28.87
N LEU A 691 -16.96 -3.69 -27.85
CA LEU A 691 -18.28 -3.21 -27.43
C LEU A 691 -19.05 -2.46 -28.54
N PRO A 692 -18.45 -1.50 -29.28
CA PRO A 692 -19.15 -0.83 -30.38
C PRO A 692 -19.53 -1.79 -31.51
N GLY A 693 -18.63 -2.71 -31.91
CA GLY A 693 -18.90 -3.70 -32.95
C GLY A 693 -20.02 -4.66 -32.54
N HIS A 694 -19.97 -5.18 -31.31
CA HIS A 694 -20.99 -6.06 -30.76
C HIS A 694 -22.36 -5.37 -30.73
N ALA A 695 -22.42 -4.11 -30.27
CA ALA A 695 -23.66 -3.33 -30.27
C ALA A 695 -24.20 -3.10 -31.70
N GLN A 696 -23.33 -2.84 -32.68
CA GLN A 696 -23.74 -2.70 -34.08
C GLN A 696 -24.33 -4.00 -34.65
N ALA A 697 -23.76 -5.16 -34.29
CA ALA A 697 -24.29 -6.46 -34.69
C ALA A 697 -25.68 -6.74 -34.10
N LEU A 698 -25.89 -6.39 -32.81
CA LEU A 698 -27.19 -6.45 -32.15
C LEU A 698 -28.22 -5.53 -32.84
N VAL A 699 -27.81 -4.30 -33.21
CA VAL A 699 -28.67 -3.37 -33.94
C VAL A 699 -29.06 -3.95 -35.30
N ASN A 700 -28.10 -4.45 -36.09
CA ASN A 700 -28.40 -5.02 -37.40
C ASN A 700 -29.32 -6.25 -37.30
N ARG A 701 -29.11 -7.10 -36.29
CA ARG A 701 -29.99 -8.25 -36.03
C ARG A 701 -31.39 -7.82 -35.61
N GLY A 702 -31.47 -6.78 -34.78
CA GLY A 702 -32.73 -6.12 -34.41
C GLY A 702 -33.47 -5.56 -35.61
N VAL A 703 -32.76 -4.97 -36.59
CA VAL A 703 -33.37 -4.44 -37.82
C VAL A 703 -34.00 -5.57 -38.64
N LEU A 704 -33.32 -6.72 -38.82
CA LEU A 704 -33.93 -7.88 -39.49
C LEU A 704 -35.23 -8.32 -38.80
N LEU A 705 -35.21 -8.46 -37.48
CA LEU A 705 -36.38 -8.83 -36.70
C LEU A 705 -37.49 -7.78 -36.77
N HIS A 706 -37.11 -6.49 -36.83
CA HIS A 706 -38.05 -5.38 -37.01
C HIS A 706 -38.76 -5.49 -38.37
N LEU A 707 -38.01 -5.73 -39.46
CA LEU A 707 -38.55 -5.93 -40.80
C LEU A 707 -39.43 -7.18 -40.90
N GLU A 708 -39.15 -8.21 -40.11
CA GLU A 708 -39.99 -9.42 -39.98
C GLU A 708 -41.24 -9.24 -39.10
N GLY A 709 -41.44 -8.05 -38.51
CA GLY A 709 -42.55 -7.75 -37.60
C GLY A 709 -42.39 -8.28 -36.17
N GLN A 710 -41.22 -8.82 -35.81
CA GLN A 710 -40.91 -9.34 -34.47
C GLN A 710 -40.47 -8.20 -33.53
N LEU A 711 -41.33 -7.20 -33.35
CA LEU A 711 -41.00 -5.93 -32.67
C LEU A 711 -40.47 -6.11 -31.24
N ALA A 712 -41.04 -7.06 -30.48
CA ALA A 712 -40.62 -7.29 -29.09
C ALA A 712 -39.17 -7.80 -28.99
N GLN A 713 -38.75 -8.68 -29.91
CA GLN A 713 -37.38 -9.20 -29.94
C GLN A 713 -36.41 -8.14 -30.47
N ALA A 714 -36.81 -7.37 -31.50
CA ALA A 714 -36.03 -6.24 -32.01
C ALA A 714 -35.76 -5.20 -30.90
N ALA A 715 -36.80 -4.79 -30.16
CA ALA A 715 -36.67 -3.87 -29.04
C ALA A 715 -35.73 -4.40 -27.94
N ALA A 716 -35.77 -5.70 -27.64
CA ALA A 716 -34.85 -6.32 -26.68
C ALA A 716 -33.39 -6.20 -27.12
N LEU A 717 -33.09 -6.44 -28.41
CA LEU A 717 -31.73 -6.28 -28.95
C LEU A 717 -31.26 -4.82 -28.94
N TYR A 718 -32.12 -3.86 -29.28
CA TYR A 718 -31.78 -2.45 -29.20
C TYR A 718 -31.46 -2.01 -27.76
N ARG A 719 -32.25 -2.44 -26.78
CA ARG A 719 -31.96 -2.15 -25.35
C ARG A 719 -30.64 -2.79 -24.88
N GLN A 720 -30.33 -3.99 -25.35
CA GLN A 720 -29.03 -4.61 -25.08
C GLN A 720 -27.88 -3.80 -25.69
N ALA A 721 -28.01 -3.39 -26.97
CA ALA A 721 -27.03 -2.54 -27.63
C ALA A 721 -26.80 -1.21 -26.89
N ILE A 722 -27.88 -0.52 -26.49
CA ILE A 722 -27.81 0.72 -25.70
C ILE A 722 -27.06 0.49 -24.38
N THR A 723 -27.34 -0.62 -23.70
CA THR A 723 -26.67 -0.97 -22.42
C THR A 723 -25.18 -1.19 -22.62
N ARG A 724 -24.78 -1.90 -23.69
CA ARG A 724 -23.36 -2.14 -24.03
C ARG A 724 -22.62 -0.86 -24.41
N LEU A 725 -23.33 0.14 -24.94
CA LEU A 725 -22.75 1.40 -25.40
C LEU A 725 -22.62 2.46 -24.29
N ARG A 726 -23.16 2.22 -23.09
CA ARG A 726 -22.99 3.16 -21.97
C ARG A 726 -21.51 3.36 -21.65
N GLY A 727 -21.04 4.61 -21.72
CA GLY A 727 -19.66 4.97 -21.41
C GLY A 727 -18.64 4.68 -22.52
N THR A 728 -19.04 4.14 -23.68
CA THR A 728 -18.09 3.86 -24.78
C THR A 728 -17.79 5.08 -25.65
N GLY A 729 -18.64 6.11 -25.60
CA GLY A 729 -18.52 7.30 -26.45
C GLY A 729 -18.96 7.09 -27.90
N SER A 730 -19.44 5.90 -28.29
CA SER A 730 -19.90 5.64 -29.66
C SER A 730 -21.31 6.21 -29.92
N VAL A 731 -21.37 7.54 -30.07
CA VAL A 731 -22.61 8.31 -30.25
C VAL A 731 -23.39 7.85 -31.50
N ARG A 732 -22.68 7.47 -32.56
CA ARG A 732 -23.30 7.04 -33.83
C ARG A 732 -24.14 5.77 -33.65
N THR A 733 -23.54 4.70 -33.11
CA THR A 733 -24.24 3.42 -32.90
C THR A 733 -25.33 3.55 -31.84
N LEU A 734 -25.08 4.36 -30.81
CA LEU A 734 -26.07 4.64 -29.78
C LEU A 734 -27.29 5.36 -30.36
N GLY A 735 -27.07 6.36 -31.21
CA GLY A 735 -28.15 7.07 -31.89
C GLY A 735 -28.98 6.14 -32.79
N LEU A 736 -28.34 5.26 -33.56
CA LEU A 736 -29.06 4.26 -34.36
C LEU A 736 -29.94 3.33 -33.50
N ALA A 737 -29.38 2.80 -32.41
CA ALA A 737 -30.12 1.91 -31.51
C ALA A 737 -31.30 2.62 -30.84
N LEU A 738 -31.10 3.87 -30.38
CA LEU A 738 -32.15 4.69 -29.76
C LEU A 738 -33.22 5.11 -30.75
N SER A 739 -32.85 5.51 -31.97
CA SER A 739 -33.82 5.86 -33.02
C SER A 739 -34.70 4.67 -33.39
N ASN A 740 -34.12 3.48 -33.60
CA ASN A 740 -34.88 2.28 -33.92
C ASN A 740 -35.79 1.83 -32.76
N LEU A 741 -35.33 1.98 -31.51
CA LEU A 741 -36.15 1.68 -30.34
C LEU A 741 -37.32 2.67 -30.19
N SER A 742 -37.05 3.96 -30.37
CA SER A 742 -38.07 5.02 -30.27
C SER A 742 -39.15 4.87 -31.35
N GLU A 743 -38.77 4.41 -32.55
CA GLU A 743 -39.71 4.08 -33.62
C GLU A 743 -40.66 2.94 -33.22
N ILE A 744 -40.15 1.86 -32.59
CA ILE A 744 -40.97 0.75 -32.10
C ILE A 744 -41.88 1.18 -30.95
N GLU A 745 -41.38 2.04 -30.06
CA GLU A 745 -42.11 2.50 -28.86
C GLU A 745 -43.09 3.64 -29.16
N GLY A 746 -42.97 4.30 -30.32
CA GLY A 746 -43.81 5.44 -30.71
C GLY A 746 -43.49 6.74 -29.98
N ASP A 747 -42.29 6.87 -29.39
CA ASP A 747 -41.87 8.05 -28.64
C ASP A 747 -41.17 9.08 -29.55
N LEU A 748 -41.98 9.99 -30.11
CA LEU A 748 -41.51 11.06 -30.99
C LEU A 748 -40.59 12.07 -30.29
N SER A 749 -40.78 12.30 -28.98
CA SER A 749 -39.95 13.24 -28.22
C SER A 749 -38.54 12.70 -28.06
N THR A 750 -38.42 11.45 -27.60
CA THR A 750 -37.11 10.78 -27.46
C THR A 750 -36.43 10.64 -28.83
N PHE A 751 -37.19 10.37 -29.89
CA PHE A 751 -36.64 10.33 -31.25
C PHE A 751 -36.02 11.67 -31.69
N GLU A 752 -36.69 12.81 -31.45
CA GLU A 752 -36.14 14.13 -31.75
C GLU A 752 -34.90 14.47 -30.91
N ASP A 753 -34.89 14.11 -29.62
CA ASP A 753 -33.74 14.31 -28.74
C ASP A 753 -32.50 13.54 -29.21
N VAL A 754 -32.69 12.32 -29.72
CA VAL A 754 -31.61 11.49 -30.29
C VAL A 754 -31.03 12.14 -31.56
N LEU A 755 -31.88 12.70 -32.42
CA LEU A 755 -31.41 13.40 -33.62
C LEU A 755 -30.63 14.67 -33.27
N ASN A 756 -31.09 15.43 -32.29
CA ASN A 756 -30.37 16.60 -31.77
C ASN A 756 -29.01 16.20 -31.16
N MET A 757 -28.96 15.07 -30.44
CA MET A 757 -27.70 14.51 -29.93
C MET A 757 -26.72 14.19 -31.07
N LEU A 758 -27.19 13.51 -32.13
CA LEU A 758 -26.39 13.19 -33.31
C LEU A 758 -25.87 14.45 -34.02
N GLU A 759 -26.72 15.46 -34.20
CA GLU A 759 -26.33 16.74 -34.80
C GLU A 759 -25.23 17.45 -33.98
N ARG A 760 -25.38 17.53 -32.65
CA ARG A 760 -24.36 18.11 -31.75
C ARG A 760 -23.04 17.34 -31.78
N ALA A 761 -23.09 16.03 -32.01
CA ALA A 761 -21.92 15.18 -32.17
C ALA A 761 -21.30 15.24 -33.59
N GLY A 762 -21.79 16.12 -34.46
CA GLY A 762 -21.30 16.28 -35.83
C GLY A 762 -21.77 15.17 -36.79
N GLN A 763 -22.78 14.38 -36.41
CA GLN A 763 -23.39 13.33 -37.24
C GLN A 763 -24.64 13.84 -37.99
N GLY A 764 -24.60 15.10 -38.47
CA GLY A 764 -25.76 15.75 -39.09
C GLY A 764 -26.30 15.04 -40.34
N GLU A 765 -25.41 14.47 -41.17
CA GLU A 765 -25.84 13.70 -42.36
C GLU A 765 -26.60 12.43 -41.96
N LEU A 766 -26.15 11.73 -40.91
CA LEU A 766 -26.86 10.56 -40.39
C LEU A 766 -28.23 10.96 -39.81
N ALA A 767 -28.29 12.05 -39.04
CA ALA A 767 -29.56 12.54 -38.49
C ALA A 767 -30.57 12.87 -39.62
N LEU A 768 -30.10 13.50 -40.71
CA LEU A 768 -30.91 13.76 -41.89
C LEU A 768 -31.37 12.47 -42.59
N GLN A 769 -30.50 11.47 -42.69
CA GLN A 769 -30.84 10.17 -43.27
C GLN A 769 -31.93 9.46 -42.45
N ILE A 770 -31.79 9.44 -41.12
CA ILE A 770 -32.78 8.85 -40.21
C ILE A 770 -34.14 9.57 -40.35
N ARG A 771 -34.15 10.92 -40.40
CA ARG A 771 -35.38 11.70 -40.65
C ARG A 771 -36.06 11.32 -41.97
N ARG A 772 -35.28 11.18 -43.05
CA ARG A 772 -35.83 10.79 -44.37
C ARG A 772 -36.45 9.40 -44.31
N ASN A 773 -35.78 8.43 -43.72
CA ASN A 773 -36.29 7.06 -43.62
C ASN A 773 -37.60 6.99 -42.81
N ALA A 774 -37.68 7.66 -41.66
CA ALA A 774 -38.91 7.75 -40.86
C ALA A 774 -40.07 8.47 -41.60
N SER A 775 -39.75 9.47 -42.44
CA SER A 775 -40.77 10.13 -43.27
C SER A 775 -41.29 9.28 -44.42
N MET A 776 -40.53 8.26 -44.85
CA MET A 776 -40.94 7.33 -45.91
C MET A 776 -41.83 6.22 -45.37
N THR A 777 -41.58 5.74 -44.15
CA THR A 777 -42.42 4.72 -43.48
C THR A 777 -43.77 5.26 -43.01
N SER A 778 -43.90 6.58 -42.82
CA SER A 778 -45.16 7.25 -42.41
C SER A 778 -46.12 7.62 -43.56
N LYS A 779 -45.77 7.40 -44.83
CA LYS A 779 -46.72 7.54 -45.95
C LYS A 779 -47.50 6.23 -46.16
N PRO A 780 -48.85 6.24 -46.10
CA PRO A 780 -49.63 5.03 -46.35
C PRO A 780 -49.52 4.61 -47.82
N THR A 781 -49.23 3.34 -48.05
CA THR A 781 -49.33 2.67 -49.36
C THR A 781 -50.78 2.68 -49.82
N SER A 782 -51.15 3.63 -50.69
CA SER A 782 -52.42 3.64 -51.39
C SER A 782 -52.44 2.59 -52.50
N ALA A 783 -52.70 1.32 -52.17
CA ALA A 783 -53.00 0.30 -53.17
C ALA A 783 -53.78 -0.88 -52.58
N ALA A 784 -55.12 -0.76 -52.57
CA ALA A 784 -56.08 -1.86 -52.80
C ALA A 784 -57.52 -1.38 -52.51
N MET A 785 -58.10 -0.63 -53.43
CA MET A 785 -59.57 -0.59 -53.62
C MET A 785 -59.86 -0.33 -55.10
N HIS A 786 -59.78 -1.38 -55.92
CA HIS A 786 -60.64 -1.51 -57.09
C HIS A 786 -60.81 -3.00 -57.46
N SER A 787 -62.09 -3.35 -57.61
CA SER A 787 -62.72 -4.64 -57.97
C SER A 787 -62.87 -5.66 -56.85
#